data_AF-A0AA97DVA6-F1
#
_entry.id   AF-A0AA97DVA6-F1
#
_cell.length_a   1.000
_cell.length_b   1.000
_cell.length_c   1.000
_cell.angle_alpha   90.00
_cell.angle_beta   90.00
_cell.angle_gamma   90.00
#
_symmetry.space_group_name_H-M   'P 1'
#
loop_
_entity.id
_entity.type
_entity.pdbx_description
1 polymer ?
#
loop_
_entity_poly.entity_id
_entity_poly.type
_entity_poly.pdbx_seq_one_letter_code
_entity_poly.pdbx_strand_id
1 'polypeptide(L)'
;MINLFFPYYQCGDVGRQKEIDLCLKNNIDNKKINQIFLIIDDGSPCPYNDKKLQIINLDSRLTYKIWYELTKRYCKEGISLLCNSDIYFDESITCIYDSIQDDTSFLSLSRWELTDGLISKHPNPHWSQDAWAMRVESSLSSSFIHQLDFPMGVPRCDNKIAYLFATRGWKIFNPIHDLRSIHVHESQMRTYDKKLDDRILGGVAYVHPGEKPSDEAKLDFDIWTKRTKNITKVTINKAMEKWIKEANEEQKKQLIVLESPIVSLEKATSSEMIAALEASDVIKKYDISHVVLEHNDQIFFKKLDRLLNTKKVSKDEFNIDSNYYSIAGLIPPVLENYTAEIDVKPHSPEDVNFWQYPCATEKQAYENHRAIFSPEHIDRTSKVVNLYLPLPWATYIDKKEFPSDYLTKIKKYIEKYSAIANYNGYQLKVHSVCQHIHWVRILEKSEWLGVTDLHISHKDSKSEAAQKEVGTQIQLHGWTLIAVNYETPERSLGMERKPINERRLLASFIGAHMSHYRDDSRIKLFKAAKEYNSDDILVDLGKEWHFNKVVYEEQVLNRKVDQAHLDEHGKRTLRYNLILSDSKFSLCPEGADSNTLRFWESIAVGTIPIIFSTDLSILRDTLLGKEVLENILVWDAPIDENLFSNLYSLSESEIKTRSENLIEVYKRMRYQHTVNN
;
A
#
# COMPACT_ATOMS: atom_id res chain seq x y z
N MET A 1 -0.14 -24.01 -9.49
CA MET A 1 1.02 -23.85 -10.39
C MET A 1 2.27 -23.63 -9.54
N ILE A 2 3.41 -24.25 -9.86
CA ILE A 2 4.70 -24.06 -9.17
C ILE A 2 5.70 -23.38 -10.10
N ASN A 3 6.18 -22.22 -9.68
CA ASN A 3 7.17 -21.40 -10.36
C ASN A 3 8.49 -21.46 -9.57
N LEU A 4 9.49 -22.16 -10.09
CA LEU A 4 10.78 -22.36 -9.44
C LEU A 4 11.79 -21.28 -9.84
N PHE A 5 12.38 -20.59 -8.88
CA PHE A 5 13.53 -19.72 -9.03
C PHE A 5 14.79 -20.50 -8.66
N PHE A 6 15.69 -20.69 -9.62
CA PHE A 6 16.86 -21.55 -9.49
C PHE A 6 18.14 -20.78 -9.85
N PRO A 7 19.03 -20.50 -8.88
CA PRO A 7 20.33 -19.90 -9.17
C PRO A 7 21.23 -20.88 -9.92
N TYR A 8 21.93 -20.38 -10.93
CA TYR A 8 22.89 -21.16 -11.72
C TYR A 8 24.14 -20.31 -12.01
N TYR A 9 25.30 -20.92 -11.79
CA TYR A 9 26.61 -20.29 -11.94
C TYR A 9 27.67 -21.35 -12.24
N GLN A 10 28.82 -20.93 -12.76
CA GLN A 10 29.97 -21.79 -12.97
C GLN A 10 30.87 -21.74 -11.73
N CYS A 11 30.85 -22.81 -10.94
CA CYS A 11 31.52 -22.84 -9.64
C CYS A 11 33.05 -23.05 -9.70
N GLY A 12 33.59 -23.36 -10.88
CA GLY A 12 35.02 -23.58 -11.12
C GLY A 12 35.55 -24.97 -10.74
N ASP A 13 34.74 -25.82 -10.08
CA ASP A 13 35.06 -27.21 -9.77
C ASP A 13 34.21 -28.20 -10.58
N VAL A 14 34.85 -29.20 -11.17
CA VAL A 14 34.18 -30.14 -12.09
C VAL A 14 33.19 -31.05 -11.36
N GLY A 15 33.49 -31.44 -10.11
CA GLY A 15 32.59 -32.28 -9.31
C GLY A 15 31.36 -31.51 -8.90
N ARG A 16 31.55 -30.34 -8.30
CA ARG A 16 30.48 -29.44 -7.86
C ARG A 16 29.60 -28.96 -9.02
N GLN A 17 30.19 -28.71 -10.20
CA GLN A 17 29.41 -28.31 -11.36
C GLN A 17 28.45 -29.43 -11.81
N LYS A 18 28.90 -30.70 -11.77
CA LYS A 18 28.02 -31.84 -12.07
C LYS A 18 26.86 -31.96 -11.09
N GLU A 19 27.06 -31.62 -9.81
CA GLU A 19 25.99 -31.60 -8.81
C GLU A 19 24.91 -30.55 -9.18
N ILE A 20 25.34 -29.32 -9.51
CA ILE A 20 24.43 -28.23 -9.91
C ILE A 20 23.69 -28.58 -11.21
N ASP A 21 24.40 -29.10 -12.20
CA ASP A 21 23.83 -29.50 -13.49
C ASP A 21 22.82 -30.66 -13.34
N LEU A 22 23.09 -31.59 -12.42
CA LEU A 22 22.18 -32.67 -12.06
C LEU A 22 20.91 -32.13 -11.41
N CYS A 23 21.03 -31.19 -10.47
CA CYS A 23 19.87 -30.60 -9.81
C CYS A 23 18.98 -29.83 -10.79
N LEU A 24 19.59 -29.01 -11.65
CA LEU A 24 18.86 -28.32 -12.72
C LEU A 24 18.14 -29.30 -13.64
N LYS A 25 18.82 -30.37 -14.07
CA LYS A 25 18.23 -31.38 -14.96
C LYS A 25 17.03 -32.09 -14.32
N ASN A 26 17.15 -32.52 -13.07
CA ASN A 26 16.04 -33.17 -12.36
C ASN A 26 14.84 -32.23 -12.18
N ASN A 27 15.07 -30.95 -11.90
CA ASN A 27 13.99 -29.96 -11.79
C ASN A 27 13.29 -29.71 -13.14
N ILE A 28 14.04 -29.66 -14.25
CA ILE A 28 13.47 -29.57 -15.62
C ILE A 28 12.57 -30.78 -15.90
N ASP A 29 13.05 -31.98 -15.57
CA ASP A 29 12.34 -33.23 -15.83
C ASP A 29 11.12 -33.43 -14.91
N ASN A 30 11.06 -32.73 -13.77
CA ASN A 30 9.93 -32.80 -12.85
C ASN A 30 8.66 -32.17 -13.46
N LYS A 31 7.66 -33.00 -13.75
CA LYS A 31 6.39 -32.59 -14.38
C LYS A 31 5.50 -31.72 -13.49
N LYS A 32 5.73 -31.71 -12.18
CA LYS A 32 4.97 -30.90 -11.22
C LYS A 32 5.47 -29.45 -11.14
N ILE A 33 6.66 -29.18 -11.65
CA ILE A 33 7.21 -27.83 -11.81
C ILE A 33 6.76 -27.29 -13.17
N ASN A 34 6.04 -26.15 -13.15
CA ASN A 34 5.44 -25.57 -14.34
C ASN A 34 6.41 -24.69 -15.11
N GLN A 35 7.14 -23.83 -14.38
CA GLN A 35 8.09 -22.87 -14.93
C GLN A 35 9.34 -22.83 -14.05
N ILE A 36 10.50 -22.67 -14.68
CA ILE A 36 11.79 -22.50 -14.01
C ILE A 36 12.41 -21.18 -14.49
N PHE A 37 12.56 -20.24 -13.57
CA PHE A 37 13.32 -19.01 -13.73
C PHE A 37 14.77 -19.26 -13.34
N LEU A 38 15.62 -19.44 -14.35
CA LEU A 38 17.04 -19.70 -14.17
C LEU A 38 17.77 -18.36 -13.94
N ILE A 39 18.27 -18.16 -12.72
CA ILE A 39 18.88 -16.90 -12.28
C ILE A 39 20.39 -17.00 -12.42
N ILE A 40 20.99 -16.12 -13.20
CA ILE A 40 22.43 -16.13 -13.50
C ILE A 40 23.02 -14.77 -13.15
N ASP A 41 24.00 -14.73 -12.26
CA ASP A 41 24.64 -13.50 -11.76
C ASP A 41 26.13 -13.36 -12.15
N ASP A 42 26.69 -14.35 -12.84
CA ASP A 42 28.11 -14.42 -13.26
C ASP A 42 28.29 -14.50 -14.78
N GLY A 43 27.20 -14.41 -15.54
CA GLY A 43 27.21 -14.51 -17.01
C GLY A 43 27.37 -15.95 -17.54
N SER A 44 27.19 -16.96 -16.69
CA SER A 44 27.28 -18.36 -17.10
C SER A 44 26.31 -18.73 -18.22
N PRO A 45 26.71 -19.59 -19.18
CA PRO A 45 25.80 -20.11 -20.18
C PRO A 45 24.87 -21.17 -19.56
N CYS A 46 23.60 -21.20 -19.97
CA CYS A 46 22.68 -22.27 -19.59
C CYS A 46 23.01 -23.57 -20.34
N PRO A 47 23.16 -24.72 -19.65
CA PRO A 47 23.55 -25.99 -20.27
C PRO A 47 22.40 -26.71 -20.99
N TYR A 48 21.15 -26.31 -20.77
CA TYR A 48 19.96 -26.98 -21.29
C TYR A 48 19.07 -26.02 -22.08
N ASN A 49 18.34 -26.55 -23.06
CA ASN A 49 17.29 -25.82 -23.77
C ASN A 49 15.96 -26.56 -23.55
N ASP A 50 15.07 -25.97 -22.74
CA ASP A 50 13.75 -26.52 -22.44
C ASP A 50 12.72 -25.39 -22.37
N LYS A 51 11.49 -25.67 -22.80
CA LYS A 51 10.37 -24.70 -22.78
C LYS A 51 9.99 -24.21 -21.38
N LYS A 52 10.31 -24.97 -20.33
CA LYS A 52 10.09 -24.57 -18.94
C LYS A 52 11.11 -23.55 -18.46
N LEU A 53 12.22 -23.36 -19.16
CA LEU A 53 13.29 -22.46 -18.72
C LEU A 53 13.06 -21.05 -19.23
N GLN A 54 13.17 -20.09 -18.32
CA GLN A 54 13.32 -18.68 -18.63
C GLN A 54 14.55 -18.14 -17.93
N ILE A 55 15.52 -17.64 -18.70
CA ILE A 55 16.78 -17.13 -18.17
C ILE A 55 16.60 -15.69 -17.72
N ILE A 56 17.08 -15.35 -16.52
CA ILE A 56 17.12 -14.01 -15.97
C ILE A 56 18.55 -13.73 -15.53
N ASN A 57 19.21 -12.80 -16.19
CA ASN A 57 20.54 -12.34 -15.81
C ASN A 57 20.44 -11.22 -14.78
N LEU A 58 21.28 -11.27 -13.76
CA LEU A 58 21.39 -10.26 -12.72
C LEU A 58 22.81 -9.67 -12.71
N ASP A 59 22.93 -8.38 -12.38
CA ASP A 59 24.23 -7.72 -12.19
C ASP A 59 24.78 -7.91 -10.76
N SER A 60 24.04 -8.61 -9.90
CA SER A 60 24.38 -8.83 -8.51
C SER A 60 23.82 -10.15 -8.00
N ARG A 61 24.38 -10.64 -6.89
CA ARG A 61 23.98 -11.90 -6.27
C ARG A 61 22.52 -11.86 -5.84
N LEU A 62 21.80 -12.95 -6.13
CA LEU A 62 20.39 -13.09 -5.78
C LEU A 62 20.15 -12.87 -4.27
N THR A 63 19.29 -11.90 -3.96
CA THR A 63 18.75 -11.64 -2.63
C THR A 63 17.30 -12.10 -2.53
N TYR A 64 16.78 -12.28 -1.31
CA TYR A 64 15.37 -12.63 -1.12
C TYR A 64 14.43 -11.51 -1.58
N LYS A 65 14.87 -10.25 -1.50
CA LYS A 65 14.18 -9.10 -2.10
C LYS A 65 14.08 -9.24 -3.62
N ILE A 66 15.19 -9.53 -4.30
CA ILE A 66 15.17 -9.73 -5.77
C ILE A 66 14.25 -10.90 -6.12
N TRP A 67 14.30 -12.01 -5.39
CA TRP A 67 13.37 -13.14 -5.61
C TRP A 67 11.90 -12.71 -5.54
N TYR A 68 11.52 -11.92 -4.53
CA TYR A 68 10.16 -11.39 -4.41
C TYR A 68 9.81 -10.44 -5.58
N GLU A 69 10.71 -9.54 -5.98
CA GLU A 69 10.50 -8.64 -7.11
C GLU A 69 10.34 -9.39 -8.44
N LEU A 70 11.17 -10.41 -8.67
CA LEU A 70 11.06 -11.28 -9.84
C LEU A 70 9.76 -12.10 -9.82
N THR A 71 9.34 -12.56 -8.64
CA THR A 71 8.03 -13.22 -8.46
C THR A 71 6.91 -12.31 -8.94
N LYS A 72 6.90 -11.04 -8.50
CA LYS A 72 5.87 -10.07 -8.91
C LYS A 72 5.94 -9.69 -10.38
N ARG A 73 7.13 -9.69 -10.95
CA ARG A 73 7.35 -9.32 -12.36
C ARG A 73 6.94 -10.42 -13.33
N TYR A 74 7.22 -11.67 -13.01
CA TYR A 74 7.12 -12.77 -13.97
C TYR A 74 6.03 -13.80 -13.66
N CYS A 75 5.62 -13.95 -12.40
CA CYS A 75 4.59 -14.91 -12.02
C CYS A 75 3.22 -14.22 -11.93
N LYS A 76 2.17 -14.84 -12.47
CA LYS A 76 0.79 -14.33 -12.38
C LYS A 76 -0.01 -14.93 -11.23
N GLU A 77 0.18 -16.23 -10.99
CA GLU A 77 -0.57 -17.00 -9.99
C GLU A 77 0.24 -18.22 -9.52
N GLY A 78 -0.21 -18.83 -8.42
CA GLY A 78 0.33 -20.08 -7.90
C GLY A 78 1.37 -19.88 -6.79
N ILE A 79 2.39 -20.73 -6.76
CA ILE A 79 3.43 -20.73 -5.72
C ILE A 79 4.74 -20.32 -6.34
N SER A 80 5.39 -19.33 -5.73
CA SER A 80 6.77 -18.97 -6.00
C SER A 80 7.67 -19.76 -5.05
N LEU A 81 8.58 -20.54 -5.62
CA LEU A 81 9.52 -21.39 -4.88
C LEU A 81 10.94 -20.98 -5.25
N LEU A 82 11.76 -20.64 -4.26
CA LEU A 82 13.20 -20.41 -4.38
C LEU A 82 13.94 -21.58 -3.75
N CYS A 83 15.04 -22.02 -4.35
CA CYS A 83 15.93 -23.00 -3.72
C CYS A 83 17.41 -22.72 -4.02
N ASN A 84 18.29 -23.34 -3.24
CA ASN A 84 19.72 -23.35 -3.55
C ASN A 84 20.04 -24.18 -4.80
N SER A 85 21.16 -23.85 -5.45
CA SER A 85 21.58 -24.43 -6.74
C SER A 85 21.91 -25.94 -6.68
N ASP A 86 21.99 -26.49 -5.49
CA ASP A 86 22.27 -27.90 -5.19
C ASP A 86 21.02 -28.66 -4.69
N ILE A 87 19.82 -28.09 -4.91
CA ILE A 87 18.54 -28.71 -4.55
C ILE A 87 17.77 -29.13 -5.81
N TYR A 88 17.21 -30.34 -5.78
CA TYR A 88 16.13 -30.71 -6.68
C TYR A 88 14.94 -31.31 -5.94
N PHE A 89 13.80 -31.35 -6.60
CA PHE A 89 12.56 -31.87 -6.04
C PHE A 89 12.06 -33.07 -6.81
N ASP A 90 11.45 -34.02 -6.12
CA ASP A 90 10.66 -35.09 -6.74
C ASP A 90 9.17 -34.75 -6.78
N GLU A 91 8.32 -35.74 -7.11
CA GLU A 91 6.87 -35.52 -7.24
C GLU A 91 6.19 -35.07 -5.94
N SER A 92 6.81 -35.30 -4.77
CA SER A 92 6.33 -34.83 -3.47
C SER A 92 6.23 -33.31 -3.34
N ILE A 93 6.82 -32.55 -4.26
CA ILE A 93 6.74 -31.08 -4.30
C ILE A 93 5.29 -30.57 -4.29
N THR A 94 4.30 -31.38 -4.71
CA THR A 94 2.88 -30.99 -4.65
C THR A 94 2.36 -30.82 -3.22
N CYS A 95 2.99 -31.41 -2.21
CA CYS A 95 2.62 -31.21 -0.80
C CYS A 95 2.75 -29.74 -0.36
N ILE A 96 3.44 -28.91 -1.13
CA ILE A 96 3.56 -27.48 -0.88
C ILE A 96 2.20 -26.75 -0.81
N TYR A 97 1.18 -27.25 -1.53
CA TYR A 97 -0.17 -26.67 -1.52
C TYR A 97 -0.89 -26.87 -0.19
N ASP A 98 -0.50 -27.89 0.59
CA ASP A 98 -1.08 -28.15 1.90
C ASP A 98 -0.49 -27.22 2.97
N SER A 99 0.75 -26.79 2.80
CA SER A 99 1.43 -25.83 3.68
C SER A 99 1.11 -24.37 3.36
N ILE A 100 0.96 -24.03 2.08
CA ILE A 100 0.77 -22.65 1.63
C ILE A 100 -0.69 -22.42 1.24
N GLN A 101 -1.56 -22.32 2.27
CA GLN A 101 -3.00 -22.12 2.08
C GLN A 101 -3.41 -20.63 2.13
N ASP A 102 -2.77 -19.85 3.01
CA ASP A 102 -3.10 -18.44 3.25
C ASP A 102 -2.07 -17.51 2.59
N ASP A 103 -2.45 -16.25 2.34
CA ASP A 103 -1.56 -15.20 1.79
C ASP A 103 -0.40 -14.85 2.72
N THR A 104 -0.48 -15.23 4.00
CA THR A 104 0.54 -15.04 5.03
C THR A 104 1.23 -16.35 5.45
N SER A 105 1.24 -17.35 4.55
CA SER A 105 1.97 -18.62 4.74
C SER A 105 3.34 -18.55 4.07
N PHE A 106 4.38 -18.97 4.79
CA PHE A 106 5.76 -19.01 4.28
C PHE A 106 6.39 -20.37 4.54
N LEU A 107 6.86 -21.02 3.48
CA LEU A 107 7.60 -22.27 3.57
C LEU A 107 9.08 -21.96 3.82
N SER A 108 9.67 -22.60 4.83
CA SER A 108 11.11 -22.63 5.07
C SER A 108 11.53 -24.10 5.21
N LEU A 109 11.76 -24.73 4.06
CA LEU A 109 11.84 -26.17 3.92
C LEU A 109 13.26 -26.68 4.14
N SER A 110 13.35 -27.68 5.00
CA SER A 110 14.60 -28.39 5.28
C SER A 110 14.88 -29.50 4.27
N ARG A 111 16.15 -29.90 4.15
CA ARG A 111 16.60 -30.81 3.08
C ARG A 111 16.75 -32.28 3.47
N TRP A 112 16.76 -33.11 2.43
CA TRP A 112 17.22 -34.49 2.44
C TRP A 112 18.59 -34.57 1.77
N GLU A 113 19.50 -35.33 2.34
CA GLU A 113 20.86 -35.52 1.82
C GLU A 113 20.90 -36.73 0.89
N LEU A 114 21.42 -36.55 -0.33
CA LEU A 114 21.81 -37.64 -1.22
C LEU A 114 23.30 -37.95 -0.99
N THR A 115 23.60 -39.15 -0.50
CA THR A 115 24.97 -39.61 -0.24
C THR A 115 25.10 -41.05 -0.70
N ASP A 116 26.07 -41.34 -1.58
CA ASP A 116 26.31 -42.68 -2.14
C ASP A 116 25.06 -43.30 -2.79
N GLY A 117 24.22 -42.46 -3.40
CA GLY A 117 22.96 -42.86 -4.03
C GLY A 117 21.79 -43.14 -3.07
N LEU A 118 21.99 -42.97 -1.76
CA LEU A 118 20.94 -43.11 -0.74
C LEU A 118 20.41 -41.74 -0.31
N ILE A 119 19.09 -41.61 -0.24
CA ILE A 119 18.41 -40.39 0.21
C ILE A 119 18.03 -40.56 1.67
N SER A 120 18.51 -39.67 2.53
CA SER A 120 18.20 -39.66 3.96
C SER A 120 17.88 -38.25 4.46
N LYS A 121 17.13 -38.14 5.55
CA LYS A 121 16.77 -36.82 6.11
C LYS A 121 17.99 -36.17 6.75
N HIS A 122 18.14 -34.85 6.63
CA HIS A 122 19.19 -34.13 7.37
C HIS A 122 19.04 -34.40 8.89
N PRO A 123 20.14 -34.71 9.62
CA PRO A 123 20.06 -35.12 11.02
C PRO A 123 19.53 -34.03 11.95
N ASN A 124 19.68 -32.76 11.58
CA ASN A 124 19.18 -31.60 12.32
C ASN A 124 18.35 -30.72 11.37
N PRO A 125 17.12 -31.13 11.03
CA PRO A 125 16.36 -30.49 9.96
C PRO A 125 16.06 -29.02 10.28
N HIS A 126 15.83 -28.68 11.55
CA HIS A 126 15.54 -27.33 11.99
C HIS A 126 16.66 -26.29 11.75
N TRP A 127 17.86 -26.71 11.34
CA TRP A 127 19.02 -25.83 11.07
C TRP A 127 19.36 -25.63 9.59
N SER A 128 18.68 -26.33 8.68
CA SER A 128 19.17 -26.50 7.31
C SER A 128 18.06 -26.28 6.28
N GLN A 129 17.59 -25.03 6.17
CA GLN A 129 16.61 -24.67 5.15
C GLN A 129 17.31 -24.22 3.86
N ASP A 130 16.94 -24.83 2.75
CA ASP A 130 17.54 -24.56 1.44
C ASP A 130 16.49 -24.32 0.35
N ALA A 131 15.22 -24.27 0.73
CA ALA A 131 14.12 -23.93 -0.15
C ALA A 131 13.05 -23.12 0.59
N TRP A 132 12.53 -22.10 -0.08
CA TRP A 132 11.57 -21.15 0.47
C TRP A 132 10.45 -20.90 -0.51
N ALA A 133 9.23 -20.76 -0.01
CA ALA A 133 8.10 -20.51 -0.89
C ALA A 133 7.00 -19.66 -0.26
N MET A 134 6.27 -18.98 -1.12
CA MET A 134 5.10 -18.18 -0.80
C MET A 134 4.13 -18.20 -1.98
N ARG A 135 2.90 -17.74 -1.75
CA ARG A 135 1.96 -17.52 -2.85
C ARG A 135 2.47 -16.41 -3.76
N VAL A 136 2.19 -16.49 -5.05
CA VAL A 136 2.49 -15.40 -5.99
C VAL A 136 1.65 -14.16 -5.63
N GLU A 137 0.46 -14.35 -5.06
CA GLU A 137 -0.46 -13.29 -4.67
C GLU A 137 -0.04 -12.58 -3.38
N SER A 138 0.73 -13.23 -2.50
CA SER A 138 1.25 -12.69 -1.23
C SER A 138 1.87 -11.31 -1.37
N SER A 139 1.35 -10.29 -0.66
CA SER A 139 1.88 -8.92 -0.70
C SER A 139 2.72 -8.60 0.53
N LEU A 140 3.93 -8.07 0.31
CA LEU A 140 4.81 -7.57 1.35
C LEU A 140 4.80 -6.03 1.37
N SER A 141 4.85 -5.42 2.55
CA SER A 141 4.99 -3.97 2.68
C SER A 141 6.39 -3.52 2.25
N SER A 142 6.52 -2.28 1.76
CA SER A 142 7.82 -1.75 1.30
C SER A 142 8.91 -1.85 2.37
N SER A 143 8.58 -1.54 3.62
CA SER A 143 9.53 -1.65 4.74
C SER A 143 9.99 -3.09 4.99
N PHE A 144 9.11 -4.08 4.76
CA PHE A 144 9.47 -5.48 4.88
C PHE A 144 10.33 -5.95 3.71
N ILE A 145 10.01 -5.52 2.47
CA ILE A 145 10.81 -5.81 1.27
C ILE A 145 12.26 -5.34 1.46
N HIS A 146 12.49 -4.15 2.04
CA HIS A 146 13.84 -3.67 2.34
C HIS A 146 14.61 -4.55 3.34
N GLN A 147 13.93 -5.22 4.27
CA GLN A 147 14.59 -6.14 5.22
C GLN A 147 15.02 -7.46 4.57
N LEU A 148 14.50 -7.78 3.37
CA LEU A 148 14.87 -8.96 2.59
C LEU A 148 16.09 -8.72 1.68
N ASP A 149 16.70 -7.53 1.74
CA ASP A 149 17.84 -7.13 0.92
C ASP A 149 19.17 -7.67 1.47
N PHE A 150 19.27 -9.00 1.51
CA PHE A 150 20.50 -9.71 1.85
C PHE A 150 20.67 -10.94 0.95
N PRO A 151 21.92 -11.29 0.59
CA PRO A 151 22.19 -12.35 -0.38
C PRO A 151 21.86 -13.73 0.18
N MET A 152 21.42 -14.61 -0.71
CA MET A 152 21.29 -16.04 -0.41
C MET A 152 22.66 -16.75 -0.44
N GLY A 153 22.77 -17.89 0.25
CA GLY A 153 23.98 -18.73 0.26
C GLY A 153 25.14 -18.12 1.06
N VAL A 154 24.82 -17.33 2.09
CA VAL A 154 25.77 -16.84 3.09
C VAL A 154 25.36 -17.39 4.46
N PRO A 155 26.30 -17.58 5.42
CA PRO A 155 25.96 -18.12 6.73
C PRO A 155 24.77 -17.41 7.39
N ARG A 156 23.82 -18.21 7.90
CA ARG A 156 22.61 -17.79 8.63
C ARG A 156 21.51 -17.12 7.79
N CYS A 157 21.67 -16.97 6.47
CA CYS A 157 20.65 -16.33 5.64
C CYS A 157 19.32 -17.09 5.64
N ASP A 158 19.39 -18.42 5.71
CA ASP A 158 18.29 -19.38 5.82
C ASP A 158 17.42 -19.16 7.08
N ASN A 159 18.07 -19.07 8.24
CA ASN A 159 17.41 -18.85 9.51
C ASN A 159 16.98 -17.37 9.67
N LYS A 160 17.68 -16.44 9.01
CA LYS A 160 17.34 -15.01 9.02
C LYS A 160 16.02 -14.74 8.31
N ILE A 161 15.80 -15.31 7.12
CA ILE A 161 14.54 -15.09 6.42
C ILE A 161 13.35 -15.64 7.20
N ALA A 162 13.46 -16.84 7.78
CA ALA A 162 12.41 -17.42 8.61
C ALA A 162 12.05 -16.50 9.81
N TYR A 163 13.06 -15.96 10.49
CA TYR A 163 12.87 -14.98 11.57
C TYR A 163 12.13 -13.73 11.11
N LEU A 164 12.51 -13.18 9.97
CA LEU A 164 11.92 -11.95 9.45
C LEU A 164 10.44 -12.15 9.09
N PHE A 165 10.07 -13.28 8.48
CA PHE A 165 8.68 -13.61 8.20
C PHE A 165 7.89 -13.85 9.50
N ALA A 166 8.41 -14.66 10.43
CA ALA A 166 7.74 -14.99 11.69
C ALA A 166 7.45 -13.76 12.54
N THR A 167 8.43 -12.86 12.69
CA THR A 167 8.27 -11.61 13.45
C THR A 167 7.32 -10.61 12.80
N ARG A 168 6.91 -10.83 11.55
CA ARG A 168 5.90 -10.06 10.82
C ARG A 168 4.52 -10.74 10.82
N GLY A 169 4.34 -11.79 11.61
CA GLY A 169 3.06 -12.49 11.78
C GLY A 169 2.75 -13.51 10.68
N TRP A 170 3.75 -13.94 9.92
CA TRP A 170 3.59 -15.02 8.95
C TRP A 170 3.69 -16.38 9.63
N LYS A 171 2.83 -17.31 9.19
CA LYS A 171 2.90 -18.71 9.61
C LYS A 171 4.05 -19.38 8.84
N ILE A 172 4.96 -20.01 9.57
CA ILE A 172 6.13 -20.67 8.98
C ILE A 172 5.90 -22.18 8.92
N PHE A 173 6.23 -22.81 7.79
CA PHE A 173 6.03 -24.24 7.58
C PHE A 173 7.32 -24.95 7.18
N ASN A 174 7.50 -26.18 7.69
CA ASN A 174 8.62 -27.06 7.34
C ASN A 174 8.16 -28.53 7.23
N PRO A 175 7.52 -28.92 6.11
CA PRO A 175 6.91 -30.22 5.90
C PRO A 175 7.91 -31.28 5.40
N ILE A 176 9.12 -31.34 5.96
CA ILE A 176 10.21 -32.23 5.50
C ILE A 176 9.85 -33.73 5.55
N HIS A 177 8.83 -34.12 6.33
CA HIS A 177 8.35 -35.50 6.39
C HIS A 177 7.66 -35.95 5.10
N ASP A 178 7.01 -35.01 4.41
CA ASP A 178 6.16 -35.28 3.25
C ASP A 178 6.73 -34.70 1.95
N LEU A 179 7.46 -33.59 2.04
CA LEU A 179 8.04 -32.88 0.92
C LEU A 179 9.57 -33.00 0.93
N ARG A 180 10.12 -33.56 -0.15
CA ARG A 180 11.57 -33.81 -0.28
C ARG A 180 12.24 -32.77 -1.18
N SER A 181 13.04 -31.89 -0.58
CA SER A 181 14.11 -31.14 -1.26
C SER A 181 15.42 -31.91 -1.13
N ILE A 182 15.89 -32.48 -2.24
CA ILE A 182 17.04 -33.38 -2.27
C ILE A 182 18.29 -32.55 -2.55
N HIS A 183 19.20 -32.54 -1.59
CA HIS A 183 20.46 -31.82 -1.60
C HIS A 183 21.58 -32.73 -2.13
N VAL A 184 22.20 -32.29 -3.22
CA VAL A 184 23.31 -32.99 -3.88
C VAL A 184 24.59 -32.20 -3.61
N HIS A 185 25.35 -32.62 -2.60
CA HIS A 185 26.60 -31.94 -2.22
C HIS A 185 27.62 -32.92 -1.63
N GLU A 186 28.10 -33.84 -2.47
CA GLU A 186 29.10 -34.83 -2.09
C GLU A 186 30.51 -34.21 -2.01
N SER A 187 30.76 -33.14 -2.78
CA SER A 187 32.04 -32.42 -2.82
C SER A 187 32.42 -31.69 -1.52
N GLN A 188 31.46 -31.39 -0.63
CA GLN A 188 31.64 -30.61 0.63
C GLN A 188 32.31 -29.23 0.47
N MET A 189 32.49 -28.76 -0.77
CA MET A 189 33.14 -27.49 -1.11
C MET A 189 32.25 -26.30 -0.76
N ARG A 190 32.76 -25.38 0.07
CA ARG A 190 32.07 -24.13 0.44
C ARG A 190 32.93 -22.91 0.07
N THR A 191 32.30 -21.88 -0.48
CA THR A 191 32.95 -20.63 -0.89
C THR A 191 32.97 -19.55 0.21
N TYR A 192 32.52 -19.89 1.43
CA TYR A 192 32.42 -18.97 2.55
C TYR A 192 32.96 -19.59 3.84
N ASP A 193 33.48 -18.75 4.74
CA ASP A 193 33.89 -19.17 6.08
C ASP A 193 32.67 -19.24 7.00
N LYS A 194 32.36 -20.44 7.51
CA LYS A 194 31.19 -20.67 8.36
C LYS A 194 31.24 -19.92 9.71
N LYS A 195 32.43 -19.59 10.22
CA LYS A 195 32.63 -19.08 11.58
C LYS A 195 32.94 -17.58 11.62
N LEU A 196 33.58 -17.04 10.59
CA LEU A 196 34.05 -15.65 10.57
C LEU A 196 33.15 -14.69 9.79
N ASP A 197 32.22 -15.19 8.99
CA ASP A 197 31.29 -14.35 8.25
C ASP A 197 30.30 -13.66 9.19
N ASP A 198 30.29 -12.34 9.18
CA ASP A 198 29.48 -11.48 10.04
C ASP A 198 28.45 -10.64 9.25
N ARG A 199 28.20 -10.96 7.97
CA ARG A 199 27.25 -10.22 7.11
C ARG A 199 25.82 -10.25 7.64
N ILE A 200 25.42 -11.37 8.26
CA ILE A 200 24.09 -11.55 8.85
C ILE A 200 24.22 -11.52 10.39
N LEU A 201 23.71 -10.46 11.02
CA LEU A 201 23.62 -10.30 12.47
C LEU A 201 22.16 -10.11 12.93
N GLY A 202 21.96 -10.12 14.24
CA GLY A 202 20.66 -9.97 14.88
C GLY A 202 19.88 -11.28 14.97
N GLY A 203 18.54 -11.16 15.03
CA GLY A 203 17.64 -12.30 15.19
C GLY A 203 17.66 -13.27 14.00
N VAL A 204 17.64 -14.56 14.29
CA VAL A 204 17.47 -15.70 13.38
C VAL A 204 16.51 -16.71 14.02
N ALA A 205 15.90 -17.59 13.22
CA ALA A 205 14.92 -18.57 13.68
C ALA A 205 15.24 -19.96 13.13
N TYR A 206 15.36 -20.94 14.03
CA TYR A 206 15.43 -22.37 13.67
C TYR A 206 14.02 -22.92 13.52
N VAL A 207 13.77 -23.62 12.42
CA VAL A 207 12.40 -23.98 11.97
C VAL A 207 12.15 -25.47 12.17
N HIS A 208 11.48 -25.86 13.26
CA HIS A 208 11.21 -27.26 13.54
C HIS A 208 10.21 -27.89 12.55
N PRO A 209 10.42 -29.14 12.11
CA PRO A 209 9.45 -29.85 11.29
C PRO A 209 8.06 -29.94 11.92
N GLY A 210 7.02 -29.72 11.11
CA GLY A 210 5.65 -30.06 11.47
C GLY A 210 5.40 -31.58 11.39
N GLU A 211 4.41 -32.09 12.13
CA GLU A 211 4.01 -33.50 12.03
C GLU A 211 3.26 -33.78 10.72
N LYS A 212 2.47 -32.80 10.25
CA LYS A 212 1.76 -32.80 8.97
C LYS A 212 2.18 -31.60 8.11
N PRO A 213 1.91 -31.63 6.80
CA PRO A 213 2.22 -30.50 5.92
C PRO A 213 1.57 -29.17 6.31
N SER A 214 0.37 -29.22 6.88
CA SER A 214 -0.42 -28.06 7.32
C SER A 214 -0.05 -27.56 8.71
N ASP A 215 0.84 -28.23 9.43
CA ASP A 215 1.18 -27.85 10.80
C ASP A 215 2.22 -26.72 10.79
N GLU A 216 1.90 -25.64 11.49
CA GLU A 216 2.83 -24.53 11.69
C GLU A 216 4.07 -25.00 12.47
N ALA A 217 5.24 -24.61 11.99
CA ALA A 217 6.51 -24.95 12.59
C ALA A 217 6.71 -24.26 13.94
N LYS A 218 7.23 -25.00 14.92
CA LYS A 218 7.77 -24.39 16.14
C LYS A 218 9.09 -23.69 15.81
N LEU A 219 9.33 -22.53 16.39
CA LEU A 219 10.50 -21.70 16.10
C LEU A 219 11.32 -21.44 17.35
N ASP A 220 12.64 -21.63 17.26
CA ASP A 220 13.59 -21.20 18.27
C ASP A 220 14.34 -19.96 17.76
N PHE A 221 14.29 -18.85 18.50
CA PHE A 221 14.94 -17.60 18.10
C PHE A 221 16.29 -17.40 18.79
N ASP A 222 17.30 -17.12 17.99
CA ASP A 222 18.66 -16.78 18.43
C ASP A 222 19.04 -15.36 18.00
N ILE A 223 19.89 -14.68 18.77
CA ILE A 223 20.42 -13.36 18.42
C ILE A 223 21.94 -13.40 18.28
N TRP A 224 22.41 -13.15 17.06
CA TRP A 224 23.84 -13.10 16.74
C TRP A 224 24.37 -11.67 16.89
N THR A 225 25.33 -11.47 17.80
CA THR A 225 25.95 -10.15 18.05
C THR A 225 27.47 -10.28 18.22
N LYS A 226 28.20 -9.21 17.89
CA LYS A 226 29.67 -9.16 18.04
C LYS A 226 30.14 -8.91 19.48
N ARG A 227 29.28 -8.34 20.33
CA ARG A 227 29.63 -7.94 21.71
C ARG A 227 28.47 -8.22 22.64
N THR A 228 28.61 -9.23 23.48
CA THR A 228 27.59 -9.64 24.46
C THR A 228 27.85 -9.08 25.86
N LYS A 229 29.08 -8.64 26.16
CA LYS A 229 29.52 -8.24 27.52
C LYS A 229 28.61 -7.24 28.23
N ASN A 230 28.00 -6.30 27.49
CA ASN A 230 27.12 -5.25 28.03
C ASN A 230 25.64 -5.46 27.67
N ILE A 231 25.27 -6.59 27.06
CA ILE A 231 23.86 -6.91 26.79
C ILE A 231 23.29 -7.51 28.06
N THR A 232 22.42 -6.76 28.75
CA THR A 232 21.91 -7.13 30.07
C THR A 232 20.64 -8.00 30.02
N LYS A 233 19.87 -7.96 28.92
CA LYS A 233 18.64 -8.73 28.77
C LYS A 233 18.21 -8.90 27.30
N VAL A 234 17.62 -10.04 26.98
CA VAL A 234 16.82 -10.30 25.77
C VAL A 234 15.44 -10.79 26.24
N THR A 235 14.34 -10.30 25.65
CA THR A 235 12.98 -10.65 26.09
C THR A 235 12.04 -10.79 24.89
N ILE A 236 11.23 -11.86 24.87
CA ILE A 236 10.09 -11.98 23.97
C ILE A 236 8.92 -11.25 24.62
N ASN A 237 8.51 -10.13 24.03
CA ASN A 237 7.44 -9.31 24.60
C ASN A 237 6.07 -9.81 24.12
N LYS A 238 5.33 -10.45 25.03
CA LYS A 238 3.95 -10.90 24.78
C LYS A 238 2.90 -9.80 24.92
N ALA A 239 3.30 -8.58 25.30
CA ALA A 239 2.38 -7.47 25.43
C ALA A 239 1.67 -7.18 24.10
N MET A 240 2.32 -7.39 22.95
CA MET A 240 1.70 -7.13 21.66
C MET A 240 0.57 -8.12 21.34
N GLU A 241 0.74 -9.41 21.63
CA GLU A 241 -0.35 -10.40 21.52
C GLU A 241 -1.49 -10.05 22.47
N LYS A 242 -1.15 -9.66 23.70
CA LYS A 242 -2.13 -9.20 24.69
C LYS A 242 -2.86 -7.96 24.21
N TRP A 243 -2.17 -6.96 23.66
CA TRP A 243 -2.75 -5.73 23.14
C TRP A 243 -3.56 -5.95 21.88
N ILE A 244 -3.16 -6.86 21.00
CA ILE A 244 -3.96 -7.25 19.83
C ILE A 244 -5.22 -7.98 20.30
N LYS A 245 -5.11 -8.88 21.28
CA LYS A 245 -6.25 -9.57 21.86
C LYS A 245 -7.17 -8.60 22.61
N GLU A 246 -6.62 -7.69 23.39
CA GLU A 246 -7.36 -6.63 24.09
C GLU A 246 -7.98 -5.67 23.09
N ALA A 247 -7.29 -5.23 22.04
CA ALA A 247 -7.84 -4.39 20.98
C ALA A 247 -8.91 -5.12 20.17
N ASN A 248 -8.78 -6.43 19.94
CA ASN A 248 -9.82 -7.26 19.31
C ASN A 248 -10.99 -7.51 20.26
N GLU A 249 -10.74 -7.65 21.57
CA GLU A 249 -11.75 -7.79 22.62
C GLU A 249 -12.44 -6.46 22.92
N GLU A 250 -11.75 -5.34 22.75
CA GLU A 250 -12.22 -3.97 22.93
C GLU A 250 -12.90 -3.49 21.66
N GLN A 251 -12.45 -3.88 20.47
CA GLN A 251 -13.25 -3.84 19.24
C GLN A 251 -14.49 -4.72 19.40
N LYS A 252 -14.36 -5.96 19.91
CA LYS A 252 -15.54 -6.80 20.20
C LYS A 252 -16.45 -6.19 21.27
N LYS A 253 -15.93 -5.53 22.29
CA LYS A 253 -16.72 -4.86 23.34
C LYS A 253 -17.35 -3.56 22.83
N GLN A 254 -16.65 -2.79 21.99
CA GLN A 254 -17.19 -1.64 21.26
C GLN A 254 -18.26 -2.09 20.26
N LEU A 255 -18.09 -3.26 19.63
CA LEU A 255 -19.10 -3.95 18.81
C LEU A 255 -20.28 -4.50 19.65
N ILE A 256 -20.09 -4.75 20.95
CA ILE A 256 -21.15 -5.24 21.88
C ILE A 256 -21.93 -4.07 22.51
N VAL A 257 -21.35 -2.86 22.58
CA VAL A 257 -21.99 -1.67 23.20
C VAL A 257 -22.83 -0.85 22.20
N LEU A 258 -22.76 -1.17 20.90
CA LEU A 258 -23.67 -0.63 19.88
C LEU A 258 -24.64 -1.76 19.43
N GLU A 259 -25.94 -1.51 19.54
CA GLU A 259 -26.98 -2.54 19.44
C GLU A 259 -26.97 -3.40 18.15
N SER A 260 -27.16 -4.71 18.38
CA SER A 260 -27.33 -5.86 17.45
C SER A 260 -26.13 -6.30 16.62
N PRO A 261 -25.84 -7.63 16.56
CA PRO A 261 -24.65 -8.17 15.93
C PRO A 261 -24.64 -7.80 14.45
N ILE A 262 -23.60 -7.06 14.05
CA ILE A 262 -23.24 -6.87 12.65
C ILE A 262 -22.81 -8.24 12.14
N VAL A 263 -23.73 -8.95 11.47
CA VAL A 263 -23.38 -10.16 10.74
C VAL A 263 -22.76 -9.75 9.41
N SER A 264 -21.55 -10.24 9.16
CA SER A 264 -20.84 -10.05 7.89
C SER A 264 -21.56 -10.82 6.78
N LEU A 265 -21.93 -10.13 5.71
CA LEU A 265 -22.39 -10.76 4.47
C LEU A 265 -21.30 -11.66 3.87
N GLU A 266 -21.62 -12.91 3.61
CA GLU A 266 -20.70 -13.88 3.00
C GLU A 266 -20.66 -13.73 1.48
N LYS A 267 -19.57 -14.18 0.85
CA LYS A 267 -19.50 -14.27 -0.61
C LYS A 267 -20.16 -15.56 -1.08
N ALA A 268 -21.13 -15.46 -1.98
CA ALA A 268 -21.72 -16.62 -2.64
C ALA A 268 -20.76 -17.23 -3.67
N THR A 269 -20.71 -18.55 -3.73
CA THR A 269 -20.01 -19.26 -4.82
C THR A 269 -20.81 -19.15 -6.13
N SER A 270 -20.13 -19.33 -7.26
CA SER A 270 -20.81 -19.30 -8.57
C SER A 270 -21.89 -20.38 -8.70
N SER A 271 -21.64 -21.58 -8.14
CA SER A 271 -22.60 -22.69 -8.18
C SER A 271 -23.86 -22.39 -7.36
N GLU A 272 -23.71 -21.84 -6.15
CA GLU A 272 -24.86 -21.45 -5.32
C GLU A 272 -25.69 -20.36 -5.99
N MET A 273 -25.03 -19.38 -6.61
CA MET A 273 -25.73 -18.31 -7.32
C MET A 273 -26.50 -18.81 -8.54
N ILE A 274 -25.94 -19.76 -9.30
CA ILE A 274 -26.64 -20.39 -10.43
C ILE A 274 -27.86 -21.15 -9.94
N ALA A 275 -27.72 -21.96 -8.89
CA ALA A 275 -28.85 -22.71 -8.31
C ALA A 275 -29.96 -21.78 -7.82
N ALA A 276 -29.62 -20.68 -7.14
CA ALA A 276 -30.59 -19.66 -6.71
C ALA A 276 -31.29 -18.96 -7.89
N LEU A 277 -30.57 -18.72 -8.99
CA LEU A 277 -31.15 -18.15 -10.21
C LEU A 277 -32.10 -19.12 -10.91
N GLU A 278 -31.78 -20.41 -10.95
CA GLU A 278 -32.62 -21.45 -11.54
C GLU A 278 -33.90 -21.67 -10.73
N ALA A 279 -33.80 -21.64 -9.40
CA ALA A 279 -34.97 -21.71 -8.51
C ALA A 279 -35.90 -20.49 -8.69
N SER A 280 -35.33 -19.29 -8.91
CA SER A 280 -36.08 -18.05 -9.18
C SER A 280 -37.06 -17.63 -8.06
N ASP A 281 -36.80 -18.01 -6.81
CA ASP A 281 -37.58 -17.58 -5.65
C ASP A 281 -37.24 -16.14 -5.25
N VAL A 282 -37.88 -15.17 -5.91
CA VAL A 282 -37.65 -13.73 -5.69
C VAL A 282 -38.41 -13.23 -4.46
N ILE A 283 -37.68 -12.75 -3.45
CA ILE A 283 -38.26 -12.16 -2.23
C ILE A 283 -38.49 -10.66 -2.40
N LYS A 284 -37.50 -9.93 -2.94
CA LYS A 284 -37.61 -8.50 -3.23
C LYS A 284 -37.06 -8.21 -4.61
N LYS A 285 -37.79 -7.43 -5.40
CA LYS A 285 -37.37 -6.98 -6.73
C LYS A 285 -37.40 -5.47 -6.77
N TYR A 286 -36.23 -4.86 -6.94
CA TYR A 286 -36.10 -3.41 -7.08
C TYR A 286 -36.09 -3.00 -8.55
N ASP A 287 -35.32 -3.73 -9.36
CA ASP A 287 -35.32 -3.61 -10.82
C ASP A 287 -34.91 -4.95 -11.47
N ILE A 288 -34.64 -4.97 -12.79
CA ILE A 288 -34.20 -6.19 -13.49
C ILE A 288 -32.79 -6.65 -13.10
N SER A 289 -31.97 -5.71 -12.61
CA SER A 289 -30.57 -5.89 -12.22
C SER A 289 -30.35 -6.11 -10.72
N HIS A 290 -31.25 -5.67 -9.85
CA HIS A 290 -31.13 -5.72 -8.38
C HIS A 290 -32.30 -6.49 -7.77
N VAL A 291 -32.00 -7.71 -7.32
CA VAL A 291 -33.01 -8.66 -6.83
C VAL A 291 -32.48 -9.39 -5.60
N VAL A 292 -33.36 -9.67 -4.64
CA VAL A 292 -33.09 -10.52 -3.47
C VAL A 292 -33.77 -11.86 -3.71
N LEU A 293 -32.99 -12.94 -3.69
CA LEU A 293 -33.43 -14.30 -3.96
C LEU A 293 -33.33 -15.15 -2.70
N GLU A 294 -34.24 -16.10 -2.52
CA GLU A 294 -34.16 -17.16 -1.51
C GLU A 294 -33.72 -18.47 -2.18
N HIS A 295 -32.82 -19.22 -1.55
CA HIS A 295 -32.58 -20.61 -1.93
C HIS A 295 -31.91 -21.36 -0.77
N ASN A 296 -32.42 -22.55 -0.41
CA ASN A 296 -31.86 -23.41 0.66
C ASN A 296 -31.57 -22.66 1.98
N ASP A 297 -32.56 -21.92 2.51
CA ASP A 297 -32.44 -21.11 3.73
C ASP A 297 -31.32 -20.04 3.71
N GLN A 298 -30.92 -19.62 2.50
CA GLN A 298 -29.97 -18.54 2.25
C GLN A 298 -30.63 -17.47 1.38
N ILE A 299 -30.16 -16.24 1.57
CA ILE A 299 -30.63 -15.04 0.88
C ILE A 299 -29.49 -14.50 0.04
N PHE A 300 -29.72 -14.32 -1.27
CA PHE A 300 -28.73 -13.87 -2.23
C PHE A 300 -29.06 -12.49 -2.78
N PHE A 301 -28.07 -11.61 -2.84
CA PHE A 301 -28.22 -10.22 -3.29
C PHE A 301 -27.72 -10.05 -4.73
N LYS A 302 -28.55 -10.38 -5.70
CA LYS A 302 -28.21 -10.34 -7.12
C LYS A 302 -27.96 -8.91 -7.60
N LYS A 303 -26.80 -8.71 -8.25
CA LYS A 303 -26.49 -7.55 -9.09
C LYS A 303 -26.08 -8.06 -10.47
N LEU A 304 -26.88 -7.76 -11.50
CA LEU A 304 -26.71 -8.34 -12.85
C LEU A 304 -25.35 -8.00 -13.48
N ASP A 305 -24.78 -6.85 -13.14
CA ASP A 305 -23.45 -6.40 -13.57
C ASP A 305 -22.29 -7.03 -12.77
N ARG A 306 -22.56 -7.77 -11.69
CA ARG A 306 -21.54 -8.35 -10.79
C ARG A 306 -21.91 -9.74 -10.25
N LEU A 307 -22.32 -10.66 -11.11
CA LEU A 307 -22.73 -12.02 -10.72
C LEU A 307 -21.65 -12.80 -9.93
N LEU A 308 -20.36 -12.59 -10.24
CA LEU A 308 -19.23 -13.31 -9.65
C LEU A 308 -18.83 -12.86 -8.21
N ASN A 309 -19.42 -11.76 -7.72
CA ASN A 309 -19.17 -11.20 -6.38
C ASN A 309 -20.48 -11.01 -5.60
N THR A 310 -21.48 -11.85 -5.87
CA THR A 310 -22.76 -11.81 -5.17
C THR A 310 -22.57 -12.12 -3.69
N LYS A 311 -23.21 -11.34 -2.82
CA LYS A 311 -23.21 -11.56 -1.38
C LYS A 311 -24.41 -12.42 -0.97
N LYS A 312 -24.28 -13.16 0.14
CA LYS A 312 -25.35 -13.94 0.75
C LYS A 312 -25.37 -13.79 2.27
N VAL A 313 -26.49 -14.17 2.88
CA VAL A 313 -26.70 -14.23 4.33
C VAL A 313 -27.74 -15.32 4.64
N SER A 314 -27.77 -15.85 5.86
CA SER A 314 -28.83 -16.81 6.22
C SER A 314 -30.21 -16.14 6.24
N LYS A 315 -31.26 -16.94 5.97
CA LYS A 315 -32.65 -16.48 6.01
C LYS A 315 -33.04 -15.94 7.39
N ASP A 316 -32.60 -16.60 8.45
CA ASP A 316 -32.89 -16.18 9.82
C ASP A 316 -32.30 -14.81 10.13
N GLU A 317 -31.04 -14.58 9.74
CA GLU A 317 -30.38 -13.28 9.90
C GLU A 317 -31.04 -12.19 9.06
N PHE A 318 -31.37 -12.49 7.80
CA PHE A 318 -32.09 -11.56 6.94
C PHE A 318 -33.43 -11.12 7.54
N ASN A 319 -34.14 -12.05 8.19
CA ASN A 319 -35.43 -11.76 8.82
C ASN A 319 -35.32 -10.83 10.04
N ILE A 320 -34.14 -10.68 10.66
CA ILE A 320 -33.90 -9.74 11.76
C ILE A 320 -34.11 -8.29 11.28
N ASP A 321 -33.57 -7.95 10.10
CA ASP A 321 -33.71 -6.60 9.51
C ASP A 321 -33.58 -6.67 7.99
N SER A 322 -34.65 -7.14 7.33
CA SER A 322 -34.63 -7.40 5.88
C SER A 322 -34.33 -6.16 5.05
N ASN A 323 -34.59 -4.96 5.58
CA ASN A 323 -34.34 -3.69 4.90
C ASN A 323 -32.85 -3.34 4.96
N TYR A 324 -32.24 -3.44 6.14
CA TYR A 324 -30.81 -3.26 6.33
C TYR A 324 -29.98 -4.22 5.46
N TYR A 325 -30.28 -5.53 5.52
CA TYR A 325 -29.52 -6.52 4.76
C TYR A 325 -29.70 -6.36 3.24
N SER A 326 -30.88 -5.94 2.78
CA SER A 326 -31.09 -5.63 1.36
C SER A 326 -30.18 -4.49 0.89
N ILE A 327 -30.04 -3.43 1.70
CA ILE A 327 -29.12 -2.32 1.39
C ILE A 327 -27.68 -2.78 1.43
N ALA A 328 -27.24 -3.43 2.52
CA ALA A 328 -25.88 -3.91 2.69
C ALA A 328 -25.45 -4.87 1.55
N GLY A 329 -26.38 -5.71 1.08
CA GLY A 329 -26.14 -6.61 -0.03
C GLY A 329 -26.11 -5.93 -1.39
N LEU A 330 -26.99 -4.97 -1.64
CA LEU A 330 -27.21 -4.39 -2.97
C LEU A 330 -26.42 -3.10 -3.25
N ILE A 331 -26.22 -2.23 -2.26
CA ILE A 331 -25.49 -0.96 -2.43
C ILE A 331 -24.03 -1.16 -2.00
N PRO A 332 -23.04 -0.94 -2.89
CA PRO A 332 -21.64 -1.03 -2.51
C PRO A 332 -21.18 0.24 -1.75
N PRO A 333 -20.08 0.17 -0.97
CA PRO A 333 -19.47 1.35 -0.35
C PRO A 333 -18.82 2.29 -1.38
N VAL A 334 -18.39 1.74 -2.51
CA VAL A 334 -17.76 2.50 -3.60
C VAL A 334 -18.48 2.18 -4.92
N LEU A 335 -18.82 3.23 -5.68
CA LEU A 335 -19.32 3.08 -7.04
C LEU A 335 -18.16 2.74 -7.97
N GLU A 336 -17.84 1.46 -8.06
CA GLU A 336 -16.79 0.94 -8.95
C GLU A 336 -17.30 0.65 -10.38
N ASN A 337 -18.56 0.92 -10.66
CA ASN A 337 -19.10 0.82 -12.01
C ASN A 337 -18.36 1.81 -12.91
N TYR A 338 -17.66 1.29 -13.92
CA TYR A 338 -16.86 2.06 -14.87
C TYR A 338 -15.61 2.73 -14.30
N THR A 339 -15.18 2.43 -13.07
CA THR A 339 -13.86 2.91 -12.60
C THR A 339 -12.70 2.29 -13.34
N ALA A 340 -12.89 1.14 -13.98
CA ALA A 340 -11.94 0.57 -14.93
C ALA A 340 -11.81 1.39 -16.23
N GLU A 341 -12.71 2.35 -16.48
CA GLU A 341 -12.58 3.35 -17.54
C GLU A 341 -11.79 4.59 -17.08
N ILE A 342 -11.38 4.68 -15.80
CA ILE A 342 -10.49 5.72 -15.30
C ILE A 342 -9.07 5.18 -15.22
N ASP A 343 -8.23 5.60 -16.15
CA ASP A 343 -6.87 5.09 -16.27
C ASP A 343 -5.86 5.82 -15.37
N VAL A 344 -4.68 5.21 -15.23
CA VAL A 344 -3.53 5.84 -14.55
C VAL A 344 -2.88 6.89 -15.45
N LYS A 345 -3.04 6.76 -16.77
CA LYS A 345 -2.49 7.67 -17.79
C LYS A 345 -3.48 7.80 -18.96
N PRO A 346 -3.50 8.93 -19.66
CA PRO A 346 -4.34 9.10 -20.85
C PRO A 346 -3.90 8.17 -21.99
N HIS A 347 -4.85 7.58 -22.71
CA HIS A 347 -4.57 6.79 -23.92
C HIS A 347 -4.50 7.65 -25.18
N SER A 348 -5.18 8.80 -25.19
CA SER A 348 -5.16 9.76 -26.29
C SER A 348 -5.19 11.20 -25.79
N PRO A 349 -4.87 12.18 -26.64
CA PRO A 349 -4.92 13.60 -26.27
C PRO A 349 -6.29 14.08 -25.75
N GLU A 350 -7.36 13.50 -26.27
CA GLU A 350 -8.77 13.77 -25.96
C GLU A 350 -9.28 12.99 -24.74
N ASP A 351 -8.46 12.09 -24.19
CA ASP A 351 -8.83 11.33 -23.00
C ASP A 351 -8.94 12.28 -21.79
N VAL A 352 -10.04 12.13 -21.05
CA VAL A 352 -10.37 12.90 -19.86
C VAL A 352 -10.62 12.02 -18.64
N ASN A 353 -10.68 10.70 -18.83
CA ASN A 353 -10.94 9.73 -17.76
C ASN A 353 -9.61 9.14 -17.27
N PHE A 354 -8.77 9.97 -16.66
CA PHE A 354 -7.56 9.49 -16.01
C PHE A 354 -7.27 10.27 -14.74
N TRP A 355 -6.64 9.63 -13.77
CA TRP A 355 -6.19 10.30 -12.55
C TRP A 355 -5.00 11.22 -12.85
N GLN A 356 -5.10 12.50 -12.50
CA GLN A 356 -3.97 13.42 -12.64
C GLN A 356 -2.77 12.92 -11.82
N TYR A 357 -1.57 12.95 -12.42
CA TYR A 357 -0.34 12.47 -11.80
C TYR A 357 0.76 13.55 -11.83
N PRO A 358 1.75 13.54 -10.93
CA PRO A 358 1.84 12.68 -9.74
C PRO A 358 0.95 13.15 -8.58
N CYS A 359 0.26 14.29 -8.72
CA CYS A 359 -0.68 14.82 -7.75
C CYS A 359 -2.02 14.06 -7.81
N ALA A 360 -2.07 12.86 -7.22
CA ALA A 360 -3.17 11.91 -7.37
C ALA A 360 -4.03 11.76 -6.09
N THR A 361 -4.44 12.86 -5.46
CA THR A 361 -5.24 12.83 -4.20
C THR A 361 -6.57 12.12 -4.41
N GLU A 362 -7.23 12.34 -5.54
CA GLU A 362 -8.53 11.73 -5.86
C GLU A 362 -8.40 10.20 -6.04
N LYS A 363 -7.28 9.75 -6.63
CA LYS A 363 -6.93 8.32 -6.71
C LYS A 363 -6.64 7.72 -5.34
N GLN A 364 -5.88 8.42 -4.50
CA GLN A 364 -5.60 7.98 -3.14
C GLN A 364 -6.90 7.85 -2.33
N ALA A 365 -7.81 8.82 -2.46
CA ALA A 365 -9.12 8.74 -1.83
C ALA A 365 -9.91 7.51 -2.31
N TYR A 366 -9.89 7.20 -3.61
CA TYR A 366 -10.48 5.98 -4.14
C TYR A 366 -9.87 4.71 -3.55
N GLU A 367 -8.55 4.62 -3.49
CA GLU A 367 -7.85 3.47 -2.90
C GLU A 367 -8.19 3.30 -1.41
N ASN A 368 -8.27 4.40 -0.65
CA ASN A 368 -8.67 4.39 0.75
C ASN A 368 -10.10 3.87 0.92
N HIS A 369 -11.05 4.33 0.10
CA HIS A 369 -12.46 3.92 0.21
C HIS A 369 -12.69 2.45 -0.19
N ARG A 370 -11.83 1.85 -1.01
CA ARG A 370 -11.91 0.42 -1.35
C ARG A 370 -11.66 -0.50 -0.15
N ALA A 371 -11.02 0.00 0.91
CA ALA A 371 -10.83 -0.75 2.14
C ALA A 371 -12.11 -0.86 2.98
N ILE A 372 -13.14 -0.06 2.69
CA ILE A 372 -14.41 -0.06 3.44
C ILE A 372 -15.19 -1.33 3.10
N PHE A 373 -15.50 -2.12 4.11
CA PHE A 373 -16.31 -3.32 3.96
C PHE A 373 -17.80 -2.97 4.15
N SER A 374 -18.69 -3.53 3.33
CA SER A 374 -20.13 -3.45 3.64
C SER A 374 -20.44 -4.47 4.73
N PRO A 375 -20.92 -4.04 5.91
CA PRO A 375 -21.87 -2.92 6.05
C PRO A 375 -21.37 -1.63 6.75
N GLU A 376 -20.06 -1.40 6.90
CA GLU A 376 -19.49 -0.23 7.61
C GLU A 376 -20.01 1.12 7.08
N HIS A 377 -20.31 1.20 5.79
CA HIS A 377 -20.87 2.40 5.15
C HIS A 377 -22.35 2.69 5.46
N ILE A 378 -23.00 1.92 6.32
CA ILE A 378 -24.43 2.04 6.65
C ILE A 378 -24.61 2.36 8.14
N ASP A 379 -25.22 3.49 8.43
CA ASP A 379 -25.69 3.85 9.76
C ASP A 379 -27.15 3.41 9.93
N ARG A 380 -27.37 2.40 10.79
CA ARG A 380 -28.69 1.84 11.07
C ARG A 380 -29.57 2.78 11.91
N THR A 381 -28.95 3.62 12.74
CA THR A 381 -29.63 4.50 13.68
C THR A 381 -30.17 5.72 12.94
N SER A 382 -29.31 6.39 12.16
CA SER A 382 -29.74 7.54 11.34
C SER A 382 -30.41 7.13 10.03
N LYS A 383 -30.44 5.83 9.71
CA LYS A 383 -30.97 5.27 8.46
C LYS A 383 -30.30 5.91 7.23
N VAL A 384 -28.98 6.00 7.27
CA VAL A 384 -28.15 6.55 6.18
C VAL A 384 -27.27 5.46 5.59
N VAL A 385 -27.15 5.43 4.26
CA VAL A 385 -26.16 4.63 3.54
C VAL A 385 -25.25 5.56 2.74
N ASN A 386 -23.94 5.42 2.91
CA ASN A 386 -22.94 6.23 2.24
C ASN A 386 -22.39 5.51 1.00
N LEU A 387 -22.26 6.24 -0.11
CA LEU A 387 -21.70 5.75 -1.36
C LEU A 387 -20.60 6.70 -1.84
N TYR A 388 -19.38 6.19 -1.92
CA TYR A 388 -18.28 6.95 -2.50
C TYR A 388 -18.34 6.94 -4.03
N LEU A 389 -18.28 8.12 -4.64
CA LEU A 389 -18.20 8.36 -6.08
C LEU A 389 -16.77 8.78 -6.47
N PRO A 390 -15.93 7.85 -6.97
CA PRO A 390 -14.61 8.18 -7.49
C PRO A 390 -14.71 8.85 -8.87
N LEU A 391 -14.24 10.09 -8.98
CA LEU A 391 -14.15 10.83 -10.25
C LEU A 391 -12.86 11.66 -10.31
N PRO A 392 -12.18 11.73 -11.48
CA PRO A 392 -10.98 12.53 -11.68
C PRO A 392 -11.35 14.01 -11.95
N TRP A 393 -11.96 14.67 -10.95
CA TRP A 393 -12.45 16.04 -11.10
C TRP A 393 -11.36 17.02 -11.53
N ALA A 394 -10.13 16.85 -11.03
CA ALA A 394 -9.01 17.69 -11.44
C ALA A 394 -8.75 17.61 -12.94
N THR A 395 -8.78 16.40 -13.51
CA THR A 395 -8.61 16.19 -14.95
C THR A 395 -9.73 16.85 -15.75
N TYR A 396 -11.00 16.67 -15.34
CA TYR A 396 -12.14 17.30 -16.01
C TYR A 396 -12.04 18.84 -16.01
N ILE A 397 -11.63 19.42 -14.87
CA ILE A 397 -11.47 20.87 -14.74
C ILE A 397 -10.36 21.40 -15.66
N ASP A 398 -9.20 20.75 -15.68
CA ASP A 398 -8.05 21.22 -16.46
C ASP A 398 -8.21 20.99 -17.96
N LYS A 399 -8.81 19.85 -18.36
CA LYS A 399 -9.22 19.59 -19.75
C LYS A 399 -10.44 20.42 -20.17
N LYS A 400 -11.13 21.05 -19.21
CA LYS A 400 -12.36 21.84 -19.41
C LYS A 400 -13.48 21.03 -20.09
N GLU A 401 -13.54 19.75 -19.77
CA GLU A 401 -14.47 18.81 -20.40
C GLU A 401 -15.04 17.87 -19.35
N PHE A 402 -16.37 17.68 -19.39
CA PHE A 402 -17.08 16.72 -18.58
C PHE A 402 -17.64 15.63 -19.51
N PRO A 403 -17.20 14.37 -19.39
CA PRO A 403 -17.57 13.30 -20.32
C PRO A 403 -19.06 12.92 -20.12
N SER A 404 -19.94 13.56 -20.87
CA SER A 404 -21.38 13.57 -20.59
C SER A 404 -22.03 12.19 -20.68
N ASP A 405 -21.60 11.35 -21.62
CA ASP A 405 -22.11 9.97 -21.75
C ASP A 405 -21.70 9.11 -20.56
N TYR A 406 -20.42 9.20 -20.16
CA TYR A 406 -19.89 8.51 -18.98
C TYR A 406 -20.61 8.92 -17.71
N LEU A 407 -20.72 10.23 -17.47
CA LEU A 407 -21.40 10.78 -16.29
C LEU A 407 -22.90 10.47 -16.27
N THR A 408 -23.56 10.42 -17.44
CA THR A 408 -24.97 10.00 -17.54
C THR A 408 -25.16 8.54 -17.14
N LYS A 409 -24.23 7.65 -17.48
CA LYS A 409 -24.27 6.25 -17.02
C LYS A 409 -24.13 6.19 -15.49
N ILE A 410 -23.18 6.94 -14.92
CA ILE A 410 -22.98 7.03 -13.47
C ILE A 410 -24.24 7.53 -12.76
N LYS A 411 -24.83 8.62 -13.23
CA LYS A 411 -26.06 9.19 -12.67
C LYS A 411 -27.18 8.16 -12.56
N LYS A 412 -27.38 7.34 -13.60
CA LYS A 412 -28.39 6.26 -13.59
C LYS A 412 -28.13 5.23 -12.49
N TYR A 413 -26.89 4.94 -12.15
CA TYR A 413 -26.57 4.03 -11.04
C TYR A 413 -26.86 4.67 -9.68
N ILE A 414 -26.51 5.95 -9.50
CA ILE A 414 -26.82 6.69 -8.28
C ILE A 414 -28.33 6.77 -8.06
N GLU A 415 -29.11 7.08 -9.11
CA GLU A 415 -30.58 7.10 -9.05
C GLU A 415 -31.16 5.74 -8.65
N LYS A 416 -30.63 4.64 -9.20
CA LYS A 416 -31.03 3.28 -8.83
C LYS A 416 -30.74 2.99 -7.35
N TYR A 417 -29.54 3.28 -6.88
CA TYR A 417 -29.18 3.07 -5.48
C TYR A 417 -29.98 3.96 -4.53
N SER A 418 -30.31 5.19 -4.94
CA SER A 418 -31.19 6.07 -4.20
C SER A 418 -32.60 5.48 -4.08
N ALA A 419 -33.15 4.94 -5.17
CA ALA A 419 -34.44 4.26 -5.15
C ALA A 419 -34.43 3.01 -4.25
N ILE A 420 -33.35 2.21 -4.28
CA ILE A 420 -33.18 1.04 -3.42
C ILE A 420 -33.10 1.45 -1.94
N ALA A 421 -32.31 2.48 -1.61
CA ALA A 421 -32.21 2.99 -0.24
C ALA A 421 -33.57 3.48 0.26
N ASN A 422 -34.25 4.33 -0.51
CA ASN A 422 -35.56 4.89 -0.15
C ASN A 422 -36.63 3.80 0.04
N TYR A 423 -36.67 2.80 -0.83
CA TYR A 423 -37.60 1.67 -0.69
C TYR A 423 -37.43 0.92 0.64
N ASN A 424 -36.21 0.85 1.14
CA ASN A 424 -35.88 0.19 2.41
C ASN A 424 -35.90 1.16 3.61
N GLY A 425 -36.33 2.41 3.42
CA GLY A 425 -36.44 3.42 4.49
C GLY A 425 -35.11 4.03 4.91
N TYR A 426 -34.11 4.07 4.01
CA TYR A 426 -32.82 4.72 4.22
C TYR A 426 -32.61 5.88 3.24
N GLN A 427 -31.84 6.87 3.65
CA GLN A 427 -31.34 7.93 2.79
C GLN A 427 -29.98 7.54 2.20
N LEU A 428 -29.83 7.64 0.88
CA LEU A 428 -28.52 7.55 0.23
C LEU A 428 -27.80 8.89 0.34
N LYS A 429 -26.61 8.89 0.93
CA LYS A 429 -25.62 9.96 0.83
C LYS A 429 -24.55 9.56 -0.16
N VAL A 430 -24.26 10.44 -1.11
CA VAL A 430 -23.25 10.22 -2.14
C VAL A 430 -22.16 11.25 -1.94
N HIS A 431 -20.93 10.78 -1.73
CA HIS A 431 -19.81 11.67 -1.46
C HIS A 431 -18.68 11.48 -2.48
N SER A 432 -17.98 12.57 -2.79
CA SER A 432 -16.84 12.58 -3.73
C SER A 432 -15.72 13.48 -3.24
N VAL A 433 -14.50 13.25 -3.71
CA VAL A 433 -13.31 14.02 -3.34
C VAL A 433 -12.81 14.80 -4.54
N CYS A 434 -12.62 16.10 -4.40
CA CYS A 434 -12.03 16.99 -5.40
C CYS A 434 -10.76 17.64 -4.85
N GLN A 435 -9.65 17.48 -5.58
CA GLN A 435 -8.36 18.05 -5.17
C GLN A 435 -8.08 19.43 -5.75
N HIS A 436 -8.85 19.86 -6.75
CA HIS A 436 -8.50 21.01 -7.57
C HIS A 436 -8.95 22.35 -6.95
N ILE A 437 -8.13 23.40 -7.06
CA ILE A 437 -8.43 24.75 -6.50
C ILE A 437 -9.69 25.38 -7.13
N HIS A 438 -10.01 25.03 -8.37
CA HIS A 438 -11.21 25.48 -9.09
C HIS A 438 -12.42 24.56 -8.90
N TRP A 439 -12.56 23.93 -7.74
CA TRP A 439 -13.66 23.03 -7.38
C TRP A 439 -15.06 23.65 -7.56
N VAL A 440 -15.20 24.98 -7.51
CA VAL A 440 -16.49 25.66 -7.76
C VAL A 440 -17.07 25.26 -9.13
N ARG A 441 -16.21 25.00 -10.13
CA ARG A 441 -16.61 24.61 -11.49
C ARG A 441 -17.34 23.26 -11.58
N ILE A 442 -17.23 22.41 -10.55
CA ILE A 442 -17.85 21.08 -10.55
C ILE A 442 -19.14 21.03 -9.75
N LEU A 443 -19.53 22.09 -9.05
CA LEU A 443 -20.68 22.07 -8.12
C LEU A 443 -21.99 21.68 -8.81
N GLU A 444 -22.39 22.40 -9.86
CA GLU A 444 -23.63 22.10 -10.59
C GLU A 444 -23.61 20.67 -11.17
N LYS A 445 -22.45 20.25 -11.70
CA LYS A 445 -22.30 18.91 -12.27
C LYS A 445 -22.39 17.82 -11.20
N SER A 446 -21.82 18.07 -10.02
CA SER A 446 -21.86 17.15 -8.87
C SER A 446 -23.28 17.02 -8.33
N GLU A 447 -24.00 18.13 -8.18
CA GLU A 447 -25.40 18.13 -7.75
C GLU A 447 -26.29 17.41 -8.76
N TRP A 448 -26.08 17.67 -10.06
CA TRP A 448 -26.77 16.96 -11.13
C TRP A 448 -26.51 15.45 -11.11
N LEU A 449 -25.31 14.98 -10.73
CA LEU A 449 -25.02 13.56 -10.55
C LEU A 449 -25.73 12.94 -9.34
N GLY A 450 -26.17 13.75 -8.38
CA GLY A 450 -26.74 13.32 -7.11
C GLY A 450 -25.73 13.26 -5.95
N VAL A 451 -24.58 13.95 -6.06
CA VAL A 451 -23.63 14.10 -4.95
C VAL A 451 -24.28 14.96 -3.86
N THR A 452 -24.31 14.44 -2.62
CA THR A 452 -24.83 15.15 -1.45
C THR A 452 -23.71 15.82 -0.64
N ASP A 453 -22.51 15.24 -0.66
CA ASP A 453 -21.37 15.67 0.15
C ASP A 453 -20.11 15.77 -0.73
N LEU A 454 -19.47 16.94 -0.78
CA LEU A 454 -18.25 17.15 -1.57
C LEU A 454 -17.08 17.49 -0.64
N HIS A 455 -16.09 16.60 -0.63
CA HIS A 455 -14.85 16.76 0.11
C HIS A 455 -13.83 17.47 -0.78
N ILE A 456 -13.38 18.64 -0.34
CA ILE A 456 -12.56 19.55 -1.12
C ILE A 456 -11.25 19.78 -0.38
N SER A 457 -10.14 19.55 -1.08
CA SER A 457 -8.81 19.77 -0.49
C SER A 457 -8.56 21.24 -0.13
N HIS A 458 -9.16 22.17 -0.88
CA HIS A 458 -8.97 23.62 -0.74
C HIS A 458 -10.15 24.33 -0.06
N LYS A 459 -10.88 23.65 0.84
CA LYS A 459 -11.99 24.26 1.57
C LYS A 459 -11.47 25.25 2.62
N ASP A 460 -11.83 26.52 2.47
CA ASP A 460 -11.48 27.65 3.33
C ASP A 460 -12.74 28.37 3.87
N SER A 461 -12.57 29.50 4.58
CA SER A 461 -13.69 30.27 5.16
C SER A 461 -14.64 30.92 4.13
N LYS A 462 -14.23 30.99 2.85
CA LYS A 462 -15.00 31.62 1.77
C LYS A 462 -15.79 30.60 0.95
N SER A 463 -15.56 29.32 1.18
CA SER A 463 -16.08 28.24 0.35
C SER A 463 -17.61 28.18 0.35
N GLU A 464 -18.26 28.34 1.50
CA GLU A 464 -19.72 28.37 1.62
C GLU A 464 -20.35 29.56 0.87
N ALA A 465 -19.68 30.72 0.85
CA ALA A 465 -20.13 31.88 0.10
C ALA A 465 -20.05 31.62 -1.41
N ALA A 466 -18.93 31.07 -1.89
CA ALA A 466 -18.75 30.70 -3.29
C ALA A 466 -19.77 29.65 -3.75
N GLN A 467 -20.09 28.67 -2.89
CA GLN A 467 -21.16 27.71 -3.16
C GLN A 467 -22.53 28.38 -3.29
N LYS A 468 -22.85 29.28 -2.37
CA LYS A 468 -24.13 29.99 -2.36
C LYS A 468 -24.34 30.83 -3.61
N GLU A 469 -23.27 31.41 -4.17
CA GLU A 469 -23.31 32.14 -5.45
C GLU A 469 -23.68 31.24 -6.63
N VAL A 470 -23.23 29.98 -6.63
CA VAL A 470 -23.62 28.99 -7.66
C VAL A 470 -25.04 28.45 -7.41
N GLY A 471 -25.49 28.40 -6.16
CA GLY A 471 -26.87 28.04 -5.80
C GLY A 471 -27.10 26.54 -5.49
N THR A 472 -26.04 25.74 -5.38
CA THR A 472 -26.14 24.31 -5.04
C THR A 472 -26.35 24.08 -3.55
N GLN A 473 -26.93 22.95 -3.17
CA GLN A 473 -27.22 22.53 -1.79
C GLN A 473 -26.27 21.46 -1.25
N ILE A 474 -25.17 21.16 -1.95
CA ILE A 474 -24.19 20.14 -1.56
C ILE A 474 -23.55 20.49 -0.20
N GLN A 475 -23.32 19.53 0.68
CA GLN A 475 -22.55 19.78 1.89
C GLN A 475 -21.05 19.78 1.58
N LEU A 476 -20.32 20.84 1.96
CA LEU A 476 -18.88 20.93 1.73
C LEU A 476 -18.07 20.48 2.94
N HIS A 477 -17.02 19.70 2.70
CA HIS A 477 -16.12 19.17 3.72
C HIS A 477 -14.66 19.40 3.34
N GLY A 478 -13.78 19.54 4.34
CA GLY A 478 -12.33 19.58 4.10
C GLY A 478 -11.77 18.22 3.73
N TRP A 479 -10.68 18.18 2.96
CA TRP A 479 -9.92 16.96 2.65
C TRP A 479 -8.40 17.24 2.65
N THR A 480 -7.60 16.20 2.86
CA THR A 480 -6.13 16.28 2.81
C THR A 480 -5.62 16.20 1.37
N LEU A 481 -4.44 16.75 1.07
CA LEU A 481 -3.76 16.44 -0.19
C LEU A 481 -2.81 15.26 0.01
N ILE A 482 -2.55 14.52 -1.07
CA ILE A 482 -1.52 13.48 -1.09
C ILE A 482 -0.13 14.08 -0.83
N ALA A 483 0.68 13.41 0.00
CA ALA A 483 2.10 13.71 0.12
C ALA A 483 2.86 13.10 -1.06
N VAL A 484 2.80 13.76 -2.22
CA VAL A 484 3.21 13.20 -3.52
C VAL A 484 4.55 12.46 -3.47
N ASN A 485 5.62 13.13 -3.05
CA ASN A 485 6.96 12.54 -3.07
C ASN A 485 7.14 11.47 -1.98
N TYR A 486 6.28 11.40 -0.95
CA TYR A 486 6.34 10.35 0.07
C TYR A 486 5.53 9.11 -0.32
N GLU A 487 4.33 9.29 -0.89
CA GLU A 487 3.40 8.21 -1.24
C GLU A 487 3.65 7.60 -2.62
N THR A 488 4.39 8.29 -3.50
CA THR A 488 4.70 7.81 -4.86
C THR A 488 6.07 7.14 -4.89
N PRO A 489 6.17 5.79 -5.02
CA PRO A 489 7.44 5.07 -4.92
C PRO A 489 8.53 5.59 -5.86
N GLU A 490 8.19 5.91 -7.11
CA GLU A 490 9.11 6.41 -8.13
C GLU A 490 9.71 7.79 -7.79
N ARG A 491 9.10 8.50 -6.83
CA ARG A 491 9.50 9.84 -6.40
C ARG A 491 10.04 9.89 -4.98
N SER A 492 10.00 8.77 -4.25
CA SER A 492 10.35 8.68 -2.83
C SER A 492 11.85 8.65 -2.54
N LEU A 493 12.69 8.56 -3.57
CA LEU A 493 14.14 8.51 -3.39
C LEU A 493 14.64 9.75 -2.63
N GLY A 494 15.28 9.51 -1.47
CA GLY A 494 15.78 10.55 -0.58
C GLY A 494 14.78 11.09 0.44
N MET A 495 13.51 10.62 0.44
CA MET A 495 12.57 10.90 1.53
C MET A 495 12.84 9.95 2.69
N GLU A 496 13.20 10.50 3.84
CA GLU A 496 13.58 9.72 5.02
C GLU A 496 13.07 10.38 6.31
N ARG A 497 12.65 9.55 7.27
CA ARG A 497 12.32 10.00 8.62
C ARG A 497 13.58 10.05 9.47
N LYS A 498 14.42 11.06 9.24
CA LYS A 498 15.66 11.23 10.01
C LYS A 498 15.37 11.64 11.46
N PRO A 499 16.07 11.09 12.46
CA PRO A 499 16.07 11.60 13.82
C PRO A 499 16.40 13.10 13.87
N ILE A 500 15.74 13.87 14.74
CA ILE A 500 15.92 15.34 14.82
C ILE A 500 17.37 15.77 15.05
N ASN A 501 18.14 14.99 15.81
CA ASN A 501 19.56 15.26 16.08
C ASN A 501 20.48 15.00 14.88
N GLU A 502 20.02 14.27 13.86
CA GLU A 502 20.76 14.02 12.62
C GLU A 502 20.44 15.04 11.51
N ARG A 503 19.40 15.86 11.69
CA ARG A 503 18.95 16.88 10.72
C ARG A 503 19.84 18.12 10.81
N ARG A 504 20.48 18.47 9.69
CA ARG A 504 21.48 19.55 9.65
C ARG A 504 20.88 20.92 9.38
N LEU A 505 19.73 20.99 8.72
CA LEU A 505 19.06 22.25 8.42
C LEU A 505 18.09 22.61 9.54
N LEU A 506 18.12 23.86 9.99
CA LEU A 506 17.08 24.42 10.85
C LEU A 506 15.76 24.46 10.08
N ALA A 507 15.75 25.15 8.94
CA ALA A 507 14.54 25.38 8.16
C ALA A 507 14.81 25.31 6.65
N SER A 508 13.83 24.84 5.89
CA SER A 508 13.91 24.93 4.43
C SER A 508 12.61 25.31 3.72
N PHE A 509 12.76 25.91 2.54
CA PHE A 509 11.76 26.08 1.50
C PHE A 509 12.40 25.83 0.13
N ILE A 510 11.79 24.96 -0.66
CA ILE A 510 12.06 24.88 -2.11
C ILE A 510 10.71 24.99 -2.79
N GLY A 511 10.53 26.04 -3.59
CA GLY A 511 9.28 26.29 -4.29
C GLY A 511 9.45 27.30 -5.41
N ALA A 512 8.33 27.87 -5.84
CA ALA A 512 8.31 28.93 -6.85
C ALA A 512 7.39 30.05 -6.42
N HIS A 513 7.46 31.21 -7.07
CA HIS A 513 6.44 32.24 -6.98
C HIS A 513 5.94 32.57 -8.40
N MET A 514 4.63 32.54 -8.59
CA MET A 514 3.97 32.75 -9.88
C MET A 514 2.94 33.89 -9.74
N SER A 515 2.64 34.57 -10.85
CA SER A 515 1.80 35.78 -10.86
C SER A 515 0.37 35.58 -10.35
N HIS A 516 -0.12 34.34 -10.30
CA HIS A 516 -1.48 34.01 -9.85
C HIS A 516 -1.52 33.54 -8.39
N TYR A 517 -0.42 33.63 -7.64
CA TYR A 517 -0.41 33.27 -6.22
C TYR A 517 -1.07 34.35 -5.37
N ARG A 518 -1.62 33.94 -4.22
CA ARG A 518 -2.46 34.80 -3.37
C ARG A 518 -1.69 35.97 -2.75
N ASP A 519 -0.40 35.80 -2.49
CA ASP A 519 0.42 36.83 -1.85
C ASP A 519 1.94 36.73 -2.17
N ASP A 520 2.71 37.66 -1.59
CA ASP A 520 4.16 37.76 -1.71
C ASP A 520 4.93 37.01 -0.59
N SER A 521 4.28 36.15 0.18
CA SER A 521 4.89 35.47 1.35
C SER A 521 6.19 34.74 0.98
N ARG A 522 6.21 34.08 -0.18
CA ARG A 522 7.38 33.37 -0.73
C ARG A 522 8.55 34.30 -1.04
N ILE A 523 8.28 35.49 -1.56
CA ILE A 523 9.30 36.51 -1.85
C ILE A 523 9.86 37.05 -0.54
N LYS A 524 8.98 37.34 0.43
CA LYS A 524 9.38 37.81 1.76
C LYS A 524 10.25 36.79 2.48
N LEU A 525 9.89 35.50 2.45
CA LEU A 525 10.71 34.43 3.01
C LEU A 525 12.10 34.35 2.38
N PHE A 526 12.19 34.48 1.05
CA PHE A 526 13.47 34.49 0.35
C PHE A 526 14.35 35.67 0.77
N LYS A 527 13.77 36.87 0.92
CA LYS A 527 14.48 38.05 1.41
C LYS A 527 14.92 37.88 2.87
N ALA A 528 14.01 37.47 3.74
CA ALA A 528 14.28 37.26 5.16
C ALA A 528 15.41 36.24 5.39
N ALA A 529 15.39 35.10 4.68
CA ALA A 529 16.45 34.09 4.80
C ALA A 529 17.81 34.62 4.33
N LYS A 530 17.82 35.42 3.26
CA LYS A 530 19.04 36.04 2.73
C LYS A 530 19.60 37.11 3.67
N GLU A 531 18.73 37.90 4.30
CA GLU A 531 19.10 38.93 5.26
C GLU A 531 19.63 38.31 6.56
N TYR A 532 19.00 37.25 7.05
CA TYR A 532 19.44 36.50 8.22
C TYR A 532 20.79 35.80 8.00
N ASN A 533 21.04 35.33 6.77
CA ASN A 533 22.33 34.80 6.30
C ASN A 533 22.93 33.69 7.19
N SER A 534 22.15 32.62 7.43
CA SER A 534 22.60 31.41 8.13
C SER A 534 22.76 30.22 7.18
N ASP A 535 23.78 29.39 7.40
CA ASP A 535 24.13 28.25 6.54
C ASP A 535 23.17 27.05 6.66
N ASP A 536 22.41 26.97 7.75
CA ASP A 536 21.43 25.92 8.05
C ASP A 536 19.98 26.31 7.68
N ILE A 537 19.79 27.44 7.00
CA ILE A 537 18.50 27.91 6.50
C ILE A 537 18.54 27.98 4.98
N LEU A 538 17.69 27.21 4.31
CA LEU A 538 17.66 27.14 2.85
C LEU A 538 16.33 27.62 2.30
N VAL A 539 16.33 28.72 1.55
CA VAL A 539 15.17 29.18 0.80
C VAL A 539 15.53 29.32 -0.67
N ASP A 540 14.96 28.46 -1.51
CA ASP A 540 15.17 28.42 -2.95
C ASP A 540 13.87 28.71 -3.69
N LEU A 541 13.86 29.82 -4.43
CA LEU A 541 12.69 30.34 -5.13
C LEU A 541 12.87 30.29 -6.64
N GLY A 542 12.22 29.30 -7.26
CA GLY A 542 12.11 29.15 -8.70
C GLY A 542 10.98 29.98 -9.32
N LYS A 543 10.86 29.87 -10.65
CA LYS A 543 9.83 30.58 -11.46
C LYS A 543 8.57 29.76 -11.70
N GLU A 544 8.67 28.44 -11.64
CA GLU A 544 7.58 27.53 -11.98
C GLU A 544 7.41 26.46 -10.91
N TRP A 545 6.16 26.07 -10.69
CA TRP A 545 5.82 24.99 -9.78
C TRP A 545 6.46 23.66 -10.22
N HIS A 546 6.88 22.86 -9.25
CA HIS A 546 7.67 21.63 -9.46
C HIS A 546 6.98 20.60 -10.37
N PHE A 547 5.65 20.60 -10.41
CA PHE A 547 4.86 19.68 -11.24
C PHE A 547 4.26 20.34 -12.49
N ASN A 548 4.56 21.62 -12.74
CA ASN A 548 3.91 22.42 -13.80
C ASN A 548 3.99 21.76 -15.17
N LYS A 549 5.15 21.23 -15.54
CA LYS A 549 5.35 20.64 -16.87
C LYS A 549 4.71 19.27 -17.00
N VAL A 550 4.85 18.41 -15.99
CA VAL A 550 4.23 17.08 -15.98
C VAL A 550 2.71 17.21 -16.01
N VAL A 551 2.14 18.15 -15.24
CA VAL A 551 0.69 18.36 -15.22
C VAL A 551 0.21 19.11 -16.46
N TYR A 552 0.69 20.33 -16.71
CA TYR A 552 0.11 21.16 -17.77
C TYR A 552 0.69 20.88 -19.15
N GLU A 553 2.01 20.71 -19.29
CA GLU A 553 2.59 20.47 -20.62
C GLU A 553 2.30 19.05 -21.12
N GLU A 554 2.53 18.03 -20.28
CA GLU A 554 2.33 16.63 -20.67
C GLU A 554 0.85 16.22 -20.64
N GLN A 555 0.17 16.31 -19.49
CA GLN A 555 -1.19 15.75 -19.38
C GLN A 555 -2.28 16.64 -19.97
N VAL A 556 -2.22 17.96 -19.73
CA VAL A 556 -3.27 18.87 -20.22
C VAL A 556 -3.05 19.20 -21.69
N LEU A 557 -1.84 19.64 -22.06
CA LEU A 557 -1.51 20.10 -23.42
C LEU A 557 -0.96 19.01 -24.34
N ASN A 558 -0.76 17.77 -23.86
CA ASN A 558 -0.28 16.63 -24.65
C ASN A 558 1.05 16.88 -25.37
N ARG A 559 1.94 17.66 -24.76
CA ARG A 559 3.29 17.94 -25.28
C ARG A 559 4.27 16.90 -24.76
N LYS A 560 5.12 16.37 -25.65
CA LYS A 560 6.22 15.49 -25.23
C LYS A 560 7.21 16.28 -24.40
N VAL A 561 7.45 15.83 -23.18
CA VAL A 561 8.53 16.32 -22.33
C VAL A 561 9.82 15.63 -22.77
N ASP A 562 10.88 16.40 -23.04
CA ASP A 562 12.18 15.88 -23.50
C ASP A 562 12.85 15.01 -22.42
N GLN A 563 13.57 13.97 -22.85
CA GLN A 563 14.25 13.01 -21.97
C GLN A 563 15.30 13.70 -21.08
N ALA A 564 16.01 14.70 -21.60
CA ALA A 564 16.96 15.50 -20.82
C ALA A 564 16.28 16.26 -19.66
N HIS A 565 15.00 16.59 -19.82
CA HIS A 565 14.21 17.27 -18.80
C HIS A 565 13.73 16.32 -17.70
N LEU A 566 13.52 15.04 -18.01
CA LEU A 566 13.16 14.01 -17.04
C LEU A 566 14.30 13.73 -16.05
N ASP A 567 15.55 13.66 -16.53
CA ASP A 567 16.73 13.46 -15.68
C ASP A 567 16.98 14.64 -14.74
N GLU A 568 16.78 15.87 -15.24
CA GLU A 568 16.85 17.09 -14.42
C GLU A 568 15.73 17.12 -13.37
N HIS A 569 14.51 16.71 -13.73
CA HIS A 569 13.38 16.60 -12.80
C HIS A 569 13.64 15.60 -11.68
N GLY A 570 14.21 14.44 -12.01
CA GLY A 570 14.63 13.43 -11.04
C GLY A 570 15.65 13.98 -10.03
N LYS A 571 16.69 14.68 -10.52
CA LYS A 571 17.70 15.34 -9.65
C LYS A 571 17.09 16.42 -8.75
N ARG A 572 16.19 17.24 -9.28
CA ARG A 572 15.49 18.28 -8.50
C ARG A 572 14.58 17.68 -7.43
N THR A 573 13.90 16.59 -7.76
CA THR A 573 13.07 15.82 -6.81
C THR A 573 13.92 15.21 -5.69
N LEU A 574 15.02 14.54 -6.04
CA LEU A 574 15.96 14.00 -5.05
C LEU A 574 16.51 15.10 -4.13
N ARG A 575 16.94 16.23 -4.70
CA ARG A 575 17.40 17.38 -3.92
C ARG A 575 16.31 17.90 -2.97
N TYR A 576 15.08 18.03 -3.44
CA TYR A 576 13.95 18.44 -2.62
C TYR A 576 13.73 17.49 -1.44
N ASN A 577 13.68 16.18 -1.72
CA ASN A 577 13.43 15.15 -0.72
C ASN A 577 14.51 15.10 0.35
N LEU A 578 15.78 15.13 -0.06
CA LEU A 578 16.92 15.15 0.86
C LEU A 578 16.88 16.39 1.75
N ILE A 579 16.63 17.57 1.18
CA ILE A 579 16.57 18.83 1.95
C ILE A 579 15.40 18.81 2.93
N LEU A 580 14.21 18.38 2.51
CA LEU A 580 13.04 18.30 3.39
C LEU A 580 13.29 17.34 4.56
N SER A 581 13.86 16.16 4.27
CA SER A 581 14.18 15.13 5.26
C SER A 581 15.30 15.54 6.23
N ASP A 582 16.20 16.42 5.78
CA ASP A 582 17.32 16.94 6.58
C ASP A 582 16.98 18.24 7.34
N SER A 583 15.73 18.73 7.23
CA SER A 583 15.27 19.96 7.90
C SER A 583 14.48 19.66 9.17
N LYS A 584 14.70 20.43 10.24
CA LYS A 584 13.86 20.39 11.44
C LYS A 584 12.50 21.03 11.17
N PHE A 585 12.51 22.17 10.46
CA PHE A 585 11.32 22.91 10.06
C PHE A 585 11.18 23.01 8.54
N SER A 586 9.94 22.99 8.06
CA SER A 586 9.61 23.21 6.65
C SER A 586 8.73 24.44 6.55
N LEU A 587 9.21 25.47 5.85
CA LEU A 587 8.44 26.68 5.60
C LEU A 587 7.37 26.34 4.54
N CYS A 588 6.10 26.58 4.85
CA CYS A 588 4.95 26.25 4.01
C CYS A 588 4.12 27.52 3.70
N PRO A 589 4.68 28.52 2.99
CA PRO A 589 3.95 29.70 2.56
C PRO A 589 2.82 29.38 1.56
N GLU A 590 1.80 30.24 1.55
CA GLU A 590 0.70 30.15 0.60
C GLU A 590 1.21 30.16 -0.86
N GLY A 591 0.47 29.49 -1.75
CA GLY A 591 0.72 29.49 -3.18
C GLY A 591 -0.47 30.02 -3.95
N ALA A 592 -0.95 29.22 -4.91
CA ALA A 592 -2.28 29.41 -5.47
C ALA A 592 -3.38 29.27 -4.39
N ASP A 593 -3.09 28.53 -3.32
CA ASP A 593 -3.98 28.26 -2.20
C ASP A 593 -3.19 28.06 -0.89
N SER A 594 -3.90 28.02 0.26
CA SER A 594 -3.31 27.79 1.59
C SER A 594 -2.96 26.31 1.83
N ASN A 595 -3.69 25.37 1.21
CA ASN A 595 -3.36 23.95 1.28
C ASN A 595 -2.30 23.57 0.22
N THR A 596 -1.08 23.22 0.66
CA THR A 596 0.03 22.90 -0.24
C THR A 596 0.47 21.44 -0.11
N LEU A 597 0.97 20.84 -1.21
CA LEU A 597 1.54 19.48 -1.18
C LEU A 597 2.72 19.39 -0.21
N ARG A 598 3.56 20.43 -0.16
CA ARG A 598 4.72 20.53 0.74
C ARG A 598 4.30 20.38 2.20
N PHE A 599 3.16 20.94 2.59
CA PHE A 599 2.64 20.81 3.95
C PHE A 599 2.47 19.33 4.33
N TRP A 600 1.78 18.55 3.51
CA TRP A 600 1.55 17.12 3.77
C TRP A 600 2.82 16.27 3.65
N GLU A 601 3.71 16.58 2.70
CA GLU A 601 5.02 15.92 2.60
C GLU A 601 5.88 16.15 3.84
N SER A 602 5.83 17.36 4.41
CA SER A 602 6.56 17.71 5.64
C SER A 602 6.07 16.88 6.83
N ILE A 603 4.74 16.81 7.02
CA ILE A 603 4.12 15.99 8.07
C ILE A 603 4.50 14.51 7.89
N ALA A 604 4.46 14.00 6.64
CA ALA A 604 4.74 12.59 6.34
C ALA A 604 6.13 12.13 6.77
N VAL A 605 7.15 12.99 6.64
CA VAL A 605 8.54 12.72 7.06
C VAL A 605 8.88 13.24 8.46
N GLY A 606 7.90 13.83 9.16
CA GLY A 606 8.08 14.40 10.50
C GLY A 606 8.88 15.70 10.53
N THR A 607 8.99 16.42 9.42
CA THR A 607 9.52 17.79 9.41
C THR A 607 8.41 18.74 9.82
N ILE A 608 8.66 19.59 10.84
CA ILE A 608 7.63 20.43 11.44
C ILE A 608 7.26 21.56 10.45
N PRO A 609 6.03 21.60 9.92
CA PRO A 609 5.59 22.67 9.04
C PRO A 609 5.45 23.99 9.79
N ILE A 610 5.80 25.08 9.12
CA ILE A 610 5.50 26.46 9.51
C ILE A 610 4.50 27.01 8.49
N ILE A 611 3.27 27.26 8.92
CA ILE A 611 2.21 27.81 8.09
C ILE A 611 1.95 29.28 8.43
N PHE A 612 1.39 30.02 7.47
CA PHE A 612 1.15 31.47 7.58
C PHE A 612 -0.35 31.81 7.56
N SER A 613 -1.20 30.78 7.55
CA SER A 613 -2.65 30.89 7.59
C SER A 613 -3.24 29.59 8.10
N THR A 614 -4.19 29.69 9.02
CA THR A 614 -4.98 28.57 9.53
C THR A 614 -6.34 28.45 8.85
N ASP A 615 -6.58 29.23 7.79
CA ASP A 615 -7.84 29.22 7.06
C ASP A 615 -7.94 28.01 6.12
N LEU A 616 -8.05 26.84 6.73
CA LEU A 616 -8.21 25.55 6.06
C LEU A 616 -9.10 24.64 6.89
N SER A 617 -10.25 24.26 6.34
CA SER A 617 -11.29 23.48 7.03
C SER A 617 -10.77 22.14 7.55
N ILE A 618 -9.91 21.44 6.80
CA ILE A 618 -9.39 20.13 7.23
C ILE A 618 -8.63 20.19 8.57
N LEU A 619 -8.02 21.34 8.88
CA LEU A 619 -7.29 21.56 10.13
C LEU A 619 -8.22 21.94 11.30
N ARG A 620 -9.33 22.63 11.02
CA ARG A 620 -10.22 23.17 12.07
C ARG A 620 -11.37 22.22 12.43
N ASP A 621 -11.87 21.50 11.44
CA ASP A 621 -13.17 20.83 11.54
C ASP A 621 -13.05 19.34 11.88
N THR A 622 -11.83 18.78 11.83
CA THR A 622 -11.57 17.35 12.13
C THR A 622 -10.70 17.16 13.36
N LEU A 623 -10.87 16.04 14.08
CA LEU A 623 -10.03 15.70 15.24
C LEU A 623 -8.55 15.57 14.84
N LEU A 624 -8.27 14.81 13.77
CA LEU A 624 -6.92 14.65 13.24
C LEU A 624 -6.32 15.99 12.79
N GLY A 625 -7.12 16.88 12.19
CA GLY A 625 -6.69 18.22 11.82
C GLY A 625 -6.26 19.08 13.01
N LYS A 626 -7.00 19.00 14.13
CA LYS A 626 -6.65 19.69 15.38
C LYS A 626 -5.35 19.13 15.97
N GLU A 627 -5.17 17.81 15.94
CA GLU A 627 -3.91 17.17 16.36
C GLU A 627 -2.73 17.63 15.47
N VAL A 628 -2.93 17.82 14.16
CA VAL A 628 -1.92 18.44 13.30
C VAL A 628 -1.61 19.87 13.77
N LEU A 629 -2.64 20.71 13.97
CA LEU A 629 -2.46 22.10 14.40
C LEU A 629 -1.65 22.23 15.70
N GLU A 630 -1.85 21.33 16.65
CA GLU A 630 -1.12 21.32 17.92
C GLU A 630 0.38 21.04 17.75
N ASN A 631 0.77 20.34 16.69
CA ASN A 631 2.14 19.89 16.46
C ASN A 631 2.90 20.66 15.38
N ILE A 632 2.24 21.54 14.63
CA ILE A 632 2.89 22.47 13.69
C ILE A 632 3.16 23.84 14.32
N LEU A 633 3.81 24.74 13.58
CA LEU A 633 3.96 26.14 13.95
C LEU A 633 3.12 27.03 13.04
N VAL A 634 2.46 28.02 13.64
CA VAL A 634 1.72 29.07 12.92
C VAL A 634 2.47 30.37 13.12
N TRP A 635 2.88 31.01 12.02
CA TRP A 635 3.54 32.32 12.05
C TRP A 635 2.53 33.41 11.67
N ASP A 636 2.13 34.21 12.64
CA ASP A 636 1.15 35.30 12.51
C ASP A 636 1.78 36.71 12.52
N ALA A 637 3.10 36.79 12.63
CA ALA A 637 3.87 38.03 12.56
C ALA A 637 4.37 38.33 11.13
N PRO A 638 4.90 39.54 10.85
CA PRO A 638 5.58 39.83 9.60
C PRO A 638 6.68 38.79 9.28
N ILE A 639 6.85 38.48 8.00
CA ILE A 639 7.91 37.58 7.55
C ILE A 639 9.22 38.37 7.45
N ASP A 640 10.03 38.27 8.49
CA ASP A 640 11.35 38.88 8.62
C ASP A 640 12.31 37.96 9.40
N GLU A 641 13.49 38.46 9.77
CA GLU A 641 14.51 37.73 10.53
C GLU A 641 14.03 37.15 11.87
N ASN A 642 13.00 37.73 12.49
CA ASN A 642 12.49 37.26 13.78
C ASN A 642 11.88 35.86 13.69
N LEU A 643 11.40 35.47 12.50
CA LEU A 643 10.94 34.11 12.23
C LEU A 643 12.02 33.10 12.60
N PHE A 644 13.24 33.27 12.11
CA PHE A 644 14.32 32.31 12.32
C PHE A 644 14.84 32.34 13.75
N SER A 645 14.96 33.53 14.34
CA SER A 645 15.30 33.69 15.77
C SER A 645 14.31 32.94 16.67
N ASN A 646 13.01 32.94 16.33
CA ASN A 646 12.01 32.18 17.06
C ASN A 646 12.22 30.66 16.92
N LEU A 647 12.55 30.16 15.72
CA LEU A 647 12.81 28.74 15.50
C LEU A 647 14.01 28.22 16.31
N TYR A 648 15.08 29.03 16.45
CA TYR A 648 16.22 28.67 17.29
C TYR A 648 15.90 28.62 18.79
N SER A 649 14.87 29.35 19.23
CA SER A 649 14.49 29.38 20.64
C SER A 649 13.80 28.09 21.10
N LEU A 650 13.32 27.26 20.18
CA LEU A 650 12.62 26.02 20.48
C LEU A 650 13.59 24.94 20.95
N SER A 651 13.21 24.24 22.03
CA SER A 651 14.04 23.17 22.58
C SER A 651 14.06 21.93 21.69
N GLU A 652 15.17 21.21 21.65
CA GLU A 652 15.29 19.98 20.87
C GLU A 652 14.26 18.90 21.30
N SER A 653 13.94 18.85 22.59
CA SER A 653 12.92 17.95 23.14
C SER A 653 11.52 18.27 22.60
N GLU A 654 11.18 19.56 22.50
CA GLU A 654 9.90 19.98 21.92
C GLU A 654 9.84 19.65 20.42
N ILE A 655 10.90 19.95 19.67
CA ILE A 655 11.00 19.65 18.24
C ILE A 655 10.85 18.15 17.99
N LYS A 656 11.52 17.32 18.78
CA LYS A 656 11.41 15.86 18.69
C LYS A 656 9.99 15.37 18.94
N THR A 657 9.34 15.86 20.00
CA THR A 657 7.98 15.46 20.36
C THR A 657 6.99 15.81 19.25
N ARG A 658 7.06 17.03 18.72
CA ARG A 658 6.21 17.48 17.60
C ARG A 658 6.43 16.62 16.35
N SER A 659 7.69 16.34 16.01
CA SER A 659 8.08 15.51 14.86
C SER A 659 7.49 14.09 14.93
N GLU A 660 7.63 13.43 16.08
CA GLU A 660 7.11 12.08 16.32
C GLU A 660 5.58 12.05 16.25
N ASN A 661 4.91 13.04 16.87
CA ASN A 661 3.46 13.16 16.81
C ASN A 661 2.93 13.37 15.39
N LEU A 662 3.58 14.24 14.59
CA LEU A 662 3.18 14.48 13.19
C LEU A 662 3.26 13.18 12.36
N ILE A 663 4.30 12.37 12.59
CA ILE A 663 4.44 11.06 11.92
C ILE A 663 3.26 10.14 12.26
N GLU A 664 2.86 10.06 13.53
CA GLU A 664 1.75 9.20 13.98
C GLU A 664 0.38 9.72 13.51
N VAL A 665 0.17 11.04 13.51
CA VAL A 665 -1.04 11.65 12.95
C VAL A 665 -1.12 11.37 11.44
N TYR A 666 -0.03 11.54 10.70
CA TYR A 666 -0.01 11.28 9.26
C TYR A 666 -0.33 9.82 8.92
N LYS A 667 0.19 8.86 9.70
CA LYS A 667 -0.13 7.42 9.51
C LYS A 667 -1.63 7.13 9.61
N ARG A 668 -2.37 7.88 10.44
CA ARG A 668 -3.83 7.78 10.54
C ARG A 668 -4.52 8.51 9.39
N MET A 669 -4.09 9.73 9.08
CA MET A 669 -4.70 10.55 8.02
C MET A 669 -4.52 9.96 6.61
N ARG A 670 -3.39 9.31 6.31
CA ARG A 670 -3.13 8.75 4.96
C ARG A 670 -4.12 7.67 4.54
N TYR A 671 -4.79 7.02 5.49
CA TYR A 671 -5.81 5.99 5.24
C TYR A 671 -7.23 6.51 5.50
N GLN A 672 -7.41 7.83 5.63
CA GLN A 672 -8.70 8.43 5.91
C GLN A 672 -9.73 8.10 4.82
N HIS A 673 -10.93 7.71 5.26
CA HIS A 673 -12.15 7.58 4.48
C HIS A 673 -13.30 8.26 5.23
N THR A 674 -14.39 8.60 4.54
CA THR A 674 -15.45 9.49 5.07
C THR A 674 -16.50 8.80 5.94
N VAL A 675 -16.45 7.46 6.05
CA VAL A 675 -17.54 6.65 6.64
C VAL A 675 -17.63 6.75 8.16
N ASN A 676 -16.56 7.14 8.85
CA ASN A 676 -16.58 7.37 10.30
C ASN A 676 -16.09 8.80 10.57
N ASN A 677 -16.97 9.65 11.08
CA ASN A 677 -16.59 10.92 11.70
C ASN A 677 -15.83 10.67 13.01
#